data_AF-A0A6C2UAC0-F1
#
_entry.id   AF-A0A6C2UAC0-F1
#
_cell.length_a   1.000
_cell.length_b   1.000
_cell.length_c   1.000
_cell.angle_alpha   90.00
_cell.angle_beta   90.00
_cell.angle_gamma   90.00
#
_symmetry.space_group_name_H-M   'P 1'
#
loop_
_entity.id
_entity.type
_entity.pdbx_description
1 polymer ?
#
loop_
_entity_poly.entity_id
_entity_poly.type
_entity_poly.pdbx_seq_one_letter_code
_entity_poly.pdbx_strand_id
1 'polypeptide(L)'
;MKTKKMIILAVLGALSAGPAFGQATELKVMTFNILQSGKKCDEIGSTSPLLNKNRYQDIANVIIESGADVVGITEPNTANPDPILGFLQATNSDWQKLGKVYAKYPITPDPLNPNTGDDDSYAYQVKVGVNRYVYIHVAHWHPKHEGIREIQERMIAGTVPSDLEVFEQEILGKVSTQSAYNHTLARAQPHIDAGRPVFVMGDFNASSHEDWTADYVANGMDRWCGNPTNNPPLNFEIEWRGSRTLVDGGLSDAYRAVWPDPVTKPGFTWTPPYANDTGGRRPYDDYASNPKCNMLDRIDWLLFAGSNVAVSAAAVVGENPANPEHDGKSKIVPEIQYSGSWPSDHRAVLGVFSIPEDTGPAIELTEPVIPTRLSTDFISDIAQIEGDADPATLGSWSADSGTFDAGQLVLNSNGTFTVSFNDAQFDRWAHTGVLDGDTGWTIEACIRIDDEGSTGGDVGVFDIQSRSSDGGTSPWIYLRPDGIGHRVSGNDAGLLYATNLMDGAFHTFRVATRAEVGHMLWLDGEVVAEWTGNDVVNNKRFFLGRNGGNTVDDGTVTVDYVRVDSTGFYAPPFVPYITSIARDGQHMVLRWRAKMGHRFNLQYTDRLIDPAWSNAVSILSETNGVIEGIDSNFTGSARFYRVGSIPEE
;
A
#
# COMPACT_ATOMS: atom_id res chain seq x y z
N MET A 1 21.43 43.36 29.77
CA MET A 1 21.59 42.23 30.72
C MET A 1 20.23 41.81 31.24
N LYS A 2 19.76 40.63 30.83
CA LYS A 2 19.01 39.61 31.60
C LYS A 2 18.39 38.65 30.59
N THR A 3 19.22 37.70 30.16
CA THR A 3 18.83 36.47 29.47
C THR A 3 17.86 35.70 30.36
N LYS A 4 16.61 35.49 29.91
CA LYS A 4 15.70 34.53 30.53
C LYS A 4 15.94 33.19 29.85
N LYS A 5 16.59 32.29 30.59
CA LYS A 5 16.73 30.87 30.24
C LYS A 5 15.36 30.20 30.31
N MET A 6 15.02 29.49 29.25
CA MET A 6 13.88 28.57 29.16
C MET A 6 14.17 27.37 30.07
N ILE A 7 13.26 27.08 31.01
CA ILE A 7 13.35 25.93 31.91
C ILE A 7 12.56 24.80 31.24
N ILE A 8 13.26 23.76 30.79
CA ILE A 8 12.66 22.49 30.38
C ILE A 8 12.43 21.69 31.67
N LEU A 9 11.17 21.39 31.97
CA LEU A 9 10.80 20.48 33.05
C LEU A 9 10.92 19.04 32.53
N ALA A 10 12.02 18.36 32.84
CA ALA A 10 12.14 16.93 32.61
C ALA A 10 11.44 16.16 33.74
N VAL A 11 10.39 15.41 33.41
CA VAL A 11 9.80 14.44 34.34
C VAL A 11 10.61 13.15 34.22
N LEU A 12 11.54 12.93 35.17
CA LEU A 12 12.24 11.66 35.33
C LEU A 12 11.38 10.71 36.17
N GLY A 13 10.64 9.82 35.51
CA GLY A 13 10.13 8.60 36.12
C GLY A 13 11.24 7.56 36.16
N ALA A 14 11.66 7.16 37.35
CA ALA A 14 12.66 6.10 37.53
C ALA A 14 12.05 4.73 37.17
N LEU A 15 12.46 4.16 36.03
CA LEU A 15 12.25 2.75 35.69
C LEU A 15 13.55 1.99 35.94
N SER A 16 13.44 0.89 36.67
CA SER A 16 14.52 -0.04 37.01
C SER A 16 15.23 -0.55 35.76
N ALA A 17 16.56 -0.48 35.75
CA ALA A 17 17.42 -0.94 34.66
C ALA A 17 17.29 -2.46 34.45
N GLY A 18 16.65 -2.85 33.34
CA GLY A 18 16.86 -4.14 32.68
C GLY A 18 18.19 -4.16 31.91
N PRO A 19 18.59 -5.31 31.34
CA PRO A 19 19.88 -5.45 30.68
C PRO A 19 20.02 -4.44 29.54
N ALA A 20 21.19 -3.81 29.45
CA ALA A 20 21.51 -2.80 28.46
C ALA A 20 21.42 -3.37 27.03
N PHE A 21 20.31 -3.06 26.35
CA PHE A 21 20.24 -3.11 24.90
C PHE A 21 21.08 -1.96 24.33
N GLY A 22 21.75 -2.21 23.19
CA GLY A 22 22.51 -1.20 22.44
C GLY A 22 21.71 0.10 22.26
N GLN A 23 22.41 1.23 22.25
CA GLN A 23 21.82 2.55 22.42
C GLN A 23 21.09 2.97 21.12
N ALA A 24 19.79 2.63 21.03
CA ALA A 24 18.93 3.06 19.94
C ALA A 24 19.04 4.58 19.71
N THR A 25 19.08 4.98 18.44
CA THR A 25 19.20 6.41 18.09
C THR A 25 17.82 7.00 17.84
N GLU A 26 17.63 8.20 18.37
CA GLU A 26 16.43 9.00 18.17
C GLU A 26 16.37 9.52 16.72
N LEU A 27 15.23 9.34 16.06
CA LEU A 27 14.93 9.89 14.73
C LEU A 27 13.65 10.71 14.80
N LYS A 28 13.69 11.96 14.33
CA LYS A 28 12.51 12.84 14.29
C LYS A 28 11.92 12.87 12.90
N VAL A 29 10.71 12.36 12.76
CA VAL A 29 10.00 12.24 11.48
C VAL A 29 8.79 13.16 11.48
N MET A 30 8.62 13.94 10.42
CA MET A 30 7.56 14.94 10.29
C MET A 30 6.79 14.73 8.99
N THR A 31 5.48 14.93 9.02
CA THR A 31 4.67 15.14 7.80
C THR A 31 4.15 16.57 7.76
N PHE A 32 4.14 17.18 6.57
CA PHE A 32 3.67 18.55 6.40
C PHE A 32 3.07 18.79 5.01
N ASN A 33 1.76 19.04 4.93
CA ASN A 33 1.17 19.67 3.75
C ASN A 33 1.63 21.13 3.69
N ILE A 34 2.44 21.47 2.67
CA ILE A 34 3.03 22.80 2.52
C ILE A 34 2.21 23.73 1.60
N LEU A 35 1.07 23.25 1.11
CA LEU A 35 0.10 23.93 0.28
C LEU A 35 0.71 24.61 -0.97
N GLN A 36 0.35 24.12 -2.15
CA GLN A 36 0.77 24.66 -3.44
C GLN A 36 2.27 24.97 -3.49
N SER A 37 3.08 24.01 -3.05
CA SER A 37 4.54 24.08 -3.10
C SER A 37 5.19 25.17 -2.24
N GLY A 38 4.44 25.92 -1.42
CA GLY A 38 4.96 27.14 -0.78
C GLY A 38 5.12 28.33 -1.74
N LYS A 39 4.64 28.23 -2.99
CA LYS A 39 4.65 29.34 -3.95
C LYS A 39 3.82 30.51 -3.44
N LYS A 40 3.99 31.68 -4.08
CA LYS A 40 3.03 32.78 -3.97
C LYS A 40 1.67 32.17 -4.25
N CYS A 41 0.92 32.05 -3.19
CA CYS A 41 -0.44 31.63 -3.29
C CYS A 41 -1.17 32.95 -3.36
N ASP A 42 -1.74 33.26 -4.53
CA ASP A 42 -2.78 34.31 -4.59
C ASP A 42 -3.97 33.94 -3.66
N GLU A 43 -3.89 32.78 -2.99
CA GLU A 43 -4.91 32.10 -2.24
C GLU A 43 -4.67 31.91 -0.72
N ILE A 44 -3.71 32.60 -0.09
CA ILE A 44 -3.47 32.48 1.36
C ILE A 44 -3.61 33.81 2.07
N GLY A 45 -4.58 33.90 2.98
CA GLY A 45 -4.72 34.92 4.01
C GLY A 45 -4.52 36.35 3.53
N SER A 46 -5.59 37.07 3.20
CA SER A 46 -5.56 38.52 2.93
C SER A 46 -4.85 39.39 3.99
N THR A 47 -4.69 38.89 5.22
CA THR A 47 -3.99 39.55 6.34
C THR A 47 -2.65 38.91 6.71
N SER A 48 -2.32 37.74 6.16
CA SER A 48 -1.02 37.12 6.39
C SER A 48 0.06 37.99 5.74
N PRO A 49 1.19 38.27 6.43
CA PRO A 49 2.33 38.92 5.79
C PRO A 49 2.92 38.11 4.62
N LEU A 50 2.41 36.90 4.40
CA LEU A 50 2.83 35.92 3.39
C LEU A 50 1.95 35.91 2.12
N LEU A 51 0.77 36.56 2.10
CA LEU A 51 -0.22 36.54 1.00
C LEU A 51 0.37 36.77 -0.40
N ASN A 52 1.34 37.67 -0.53
CA ASN A 52 1.91 38.05 -1.81
C ASN A 52 3.38 37.64 -1.95
N LYS A 53 3.83 36.70 -1.12
CA LYS A 53 5.22 36.26 -1.07
C LYS A 53 5.28 34.74 -1.21
N ASN A 54 6.39 34.26 -1.73
CA ASN A 54 6.70 32.85 -1.58
C ASN A 54 6.97 32.56 -0.11
N ARG A 55 6.45 31.43 0.39
CA ARG A 55 6.53 30.98 1.79
C ARG A 55 7.69 30.02 2.05
N TYR A 56 8.59 29.88 1.09
CA TYR A 56 9.67 28.89 1.12
C TYR A 56 10.55 29.00 2.39
N GLN A 57 10.90 30.23 2.79
CA GLN A 57 11.69 30.47 4.00
C GLN A 57 10.89 30.13 5.26
N ASP A 58 9.60 30.50 5.31
CA ASP A 58 8.75 30.23 6.46
C ASP A 58 8.53 28.73 6.65
N ILE A 59 8.28 28.00 5.55
CA ILE A 59 8.20 26.53 5.55
C ILE A 59 9.52 25.91 6.04
N ALA A 60 10.65 26.39 5.53
CA ALA A 60 11.97 25.93 6.00
C ALA A 60 12.17 26.22 7.49
N ASN A 61 11.74 27.39 7.99
CA ASN A 61 11.83 27.74 9.40
C ASN A 61 10.97 26.83 10.28
N VAL A 62 9.75 26.46 9.85
CA VAL A 62 8.93 25.47 10.57
C VAL A 62 9.69 24.14 10.70
N ILE A 63 10.30 23.65 9.61
CA ILE A 63 11.10 22.42 9.62
C ILE A 63 12.33 22.54 10.53
N ILE A 64 13.02 23.69 10.49
CA ILE A 64 14.22 23.94 11.30
C ILE A 64 13.85 24.02 12.79
N GLU A 65 12.82 24.79 13.14
CA GLU A 65 12.37 25.01 14.52
C GLU A 65 11.73 23.74 15.14
N SER A 66 11.09 22.88 14.34
CA SER A 66 10.60 21.59 14.81
C SER A 66 11.72 20.62 15.16
N GLY A 67 12.91 20.82 14.59
CA GLY A 67 14.07 19.96 14.78
C GLY A 67 13.96 18.63 14.05
N ALA A 68 13.06 18.49 13.07
CA ALA A 68 12.88 17.26 12.30
C ALA A 68 14.17 16.84 11.57
N ASP A 69 14.33 15.54 11.37
CA ASP A 69 15.45 14.93 10.65
C ASP A 69 15.03 14.38 9.28
N VAL A 70 13.79 13.90 9.17
CA VAL A 70 13.14 13.44 7.95
C VAL A 70 11.76 14.09 7.86
N VAL A 71 11.42 14.66 6.70
CA VAL A 71 10.16 15.36 6.47
C VAL A 71 9.52 14.87 5.18
N GLY A 72 8.35 14.25 5.28
CA GLY A 72 7.46 14.00 4.15
C GLY A 72 6.61 15.25 3.87
N ILE A 73 6.54 15.67 2.61
CA ILE A 73 5.74 16.82 2.20
C ILE A 73 4.67 16.46 1.17
N THR A 74 3.49 17.03 1.34
CA THR A 74 2.40 16.98 0.38
C THR A 74 2.16 18.35 -0.25
N GLU A 75 1.48 18.37 -1.40
CA GLU A 75 1.47 19.52 -2.33
C GLU A 75 2.88 20.08 -2.63
N PRO A 76 3.84 19.21 -3.02
CA PRO A 76 5.25 19.56 -3.07
C PRO A 76 5.59 20.54 -4.19
N ASN A 77 6.77 21.15 -4.08
CA ASN A 77 7.36 21.94 -5.15
C ASN A 77 8.00 21.08 -6.24
N THR A 78 7.70 21.40 -7.50
CA THR A 78 8.36 20.85 -8.70
C THR A 78 9.45 21.78 -9.26
N ALA A 79 9.67 22.95 -8.66
CA ALA A 79 10.72 23.88 -9.09
C ALA A 79 12.12 23.28 -8.91
N ASN A 80 12.99 23.56 -9.87
CA ASN A 80 14.39 23.15 -9.87
C ASN A 80 15.28 24.37 -10.18
N PRO A 81 16.19 24.80 -9.28
CA PRO A 81 16.47 24.22 -7.97
C PRO A 81 15.33 24.46 -6.95
N ASP A 82 15.22 23.59 -5.95
CA ASP A 82 14.22 23.74 -4.88
C ASP A 82 14.64 24.85 -3.88
N PRO A 83 13.86 25.94 -3.76
CA PRO A 83 14.20 27.04 -2.86
C PRO A 83 14.07 26.70 -1.37
N ILE A 84 13.18 25.78 -0.97
CA ILE A 84 13.04 25.35 0.43
C ILE A 84 14.31 24.60 0.82
N LEU A 85 14.78 23.69 -0.05
CA LEU A 85 16.04 22.98 0.16
C LEU A 85 17.22 23.94 0.36
N GLY A 86 17.29 25.02 -0.42
CA GLY A 86 18.33 26.04 -0.28
C GLY A 86 18.37 26.69 1.11
N PHE A 87 17.20 26.99 1.70
CA PHE A 87 17.10 27.52 3.06
C PHE A 87 17.43 26.49 4.13
N LEU A 88 17.03 25.23 3.96
CA LEU A 88 17.43 24.13 4.85
C LEU A 88 18.95 23.95 4.83
N GLN A 89 19.56 23.90 3.65
CA GLN A 89 21.00 23.75 3.45
C GLN A 89 21.84 24.91 3.99
N ALA A 90 21.27 26.12 4.03
CA ALA A 90 21.92 27.26 4.66
C ALA A 90 22.10 27.10 6.18
N THR A 91 21.29 26.26 6.83
CA THR A 91 21.42 25.95 8.27
C THR A 91 22.16 24.65 8.55
N ASN A 92 21.98 23.65 7.69
CA ASN A 92 22.71 22.39 7.76
C ASN A 92 22.88 21.85 6.32
N SER A 93 24.12 21.76 5.85
CA SER A 93 24.44 21.29 4.50
C SER A 93 24.06 19.84 4.20
N ASP A 94 23.77 19.03 5.23
CA ASP A 94 23.42 17.61 5.08
C ASP A 94 21.99 17.39 4.55
N TRP A 95 21.16 18.43 4.54
CA TRP A 95 19.81 18.35 3.98
C TRP A 95 19.85 17.99 2.50
N GLN A 96 19.06 16.99 2.15
CA GLN A 96 18.82 16.49 0.80
C GLN A 96 17.33 16.47 0.52
N LYS A 97 16.97 16.46 -0.76
CA LYS A 97 15.59 16.27 -1.22
C LYS A 97 15.55 15.19 -2.31
N LEU A 98 14.61 14.27 -2.20
CA LEU A 98 14.22 13.39 -3.28
C LEU A 98 12.69 13.31 -3.34
N GLY A 99 12.11 13.75 -4.45
CA GLY A 99 10.66 13.80 -4.65
C GLY A 99 9.92 14.51 -3.51
N LYS A 100 9.14 13.77 -2.71
CA LYS A 100 8.34 14.29 -1.59
C LYS A 100 9.03 14.25 -0.22
N VAL A 101 10.32 13.92 -0.14
CA VAL A 101 11.03 13.79 1.14
C VAL A 101 12.22 14.75 1.21
N TYR A 102 12.30 15.49 2.32
CA TYR A 102 13.54 16.10 2.79
C TYR A 102 14.15 15.25 3.90
N ALA A 103 15.47 15.08 3.92
CA ALA A 103 16.15 14.41 5.02
C ALA A 103 17.57 14.96 5.22
N LYS A 104 18.07 14.90 6.47
CA LYS A 104 19.50 15.13 6.78
C LYS A 104 20.40 13.93 6.43
N TYR A 105 19.84 12.96 5.72
CA TYR A 105 20.44 11.66 5.44
C TYR A 105 20.33 11.35 3.94
N PRO A 106 21.19 10.47 3.39
CA PRO A 106 21.04 10.02 2.01
C PRO A 106 19.67 9.39 1.75
N ILE A 107 19.04 9.81 0.64
CA ILE A 107 17.72 9.35 0.20
C ILE A 107 17.86 8.66 -1.15
N THR A 108 17.27 7.48 -1.30
CA THR A 108 17.14 6.77 -2.57
C THR A 108 15.67 6.38 -2.79
N PRO A 109 15.23 6.11 -4.03
CA PRO A 109 13.95 5.45 -4.26
C PRO A 109 13.88 4.15 -3.45
N ASP A 110 12.70 3.80 -2.97
CA ASP A 110 12.51 2.48 -2.38
C ASP A 110 12.70 1.41 -3.47
N PRO A 111 13.67 0.49 -3.32
CA PRO A 111 13.92 -0.54 -4.32
C PRO A 111 12.77 -1.53 -4.50
N LEU A 112 11.93 -1.78 -3.48
CA LEU A 112 10.75 -2.65 -3.64
C LEU A 112 9.56 -1.93 -4.27
N ASN A 113 9.57 -0.60 -4.21
CA ASN A 113 8.47 0.24 -4.63
C ASN A 113 9.01 1.43 -5.42
N PRO A 114 9.63 1.19 -6.59
CA PRO A 114 10.08 2.30 -7.42
C PRO A 114 8.90 3.22 -7.73
N ASN A 115 9.16 4.52 -7.75
CA ASN A 115 8.12 5.50 -8.08
C ASN A 115 7.94 5.49 -9.60
N THR A 116 6.92 4.80 -10.09
CA THR A 116 6.63 4.57 -11.52
C THR A 116 5.82 5.68 -12.18
N GLY A 117 5.48 6.74 -11.45
CA GLY A 117 4.70 7.86 -11.97
C GLY A 117 3.20 7.80 -11.65
N ASP A 118 2.73 6.76 -10.94
CA ASP A 118 1.36 6.72 -10.42
C ASP A 118 1.16 7.73 -9.29
N ASP A 119 0.12 8.55 -9.46
CA ASP A 119 -0.21 9.65 -8.59
C ASP A 119 -0.60 9.17 -7.18
N ASP A 120 -0.05 9.89 -6.19
CA ASP A 120 -0.52 10.00 -4.80
C ASP A 120 0.11 9.16 -3.69
N SER A 121 1.03 8.20 -3.94
CA SER A 121 1.83 7.56 -2.87
C SER A 121 3.26 7.25 -3.30
N TYR A 122 4.24 7.91 -2.67
CA TYR A 122 5.66 7.81 -3.03
C TYR A 122 6.46 7.08 -1.95
N ALA A 123 7.34 6.16 -2.36
CA ALA A 123 8.16 5.37 -1.45
C ALA A 123 9.66 5.69 -1.60
N TYR A 124 10.33 5.83 -0.46
CA TYR A 124 11.75 6.16 -0.38
C TYR A 124 12.45 5.33 0.69
N GLN A 125 13.74 5.08 0.48
CA GLN A 125 14.64 4.53 1.48
C GLN A 125 15.56 5.66 1.98
N VAL A 126 15.71 5.78 3.31
CA VAL A 126 16.58 6.78 3.94
C VAL A 126 17.65 6.09 4.78
N LYS A 127 18.93 6.37 4.49
CA LYS A 127 20.08 5.77 5.19
C LYS A 127 20.46 6.58 6.43
N VAL A 128 19.91 6.21 7.59
CA VAL A 128 20.11 6.90 8.87
C VAL A 128 21.33 6.42 9.66
N GLY A 129 22.10 5.46 9.13
CA GLY A 129 23.33 4.92 9.74
C GLY A 129 24.07 3.95 8.82
N VAL A 130 25.14 3.31 9.30
CA VAL A 130 26.00 2.42 8.47
C VAL A 130 25.21 1.27 7.84
N ASN A 131 24.41 0.57 8.65
CA ASN A 131 23.45 -0.48 8.28
C ASN A 131 22.06 -0.17 8.89
N ARG A 132 21.63 1.08 8.73
CA ARG A 132 20.38 1.54 9.32
C ARG A 132 19.58 2.32 8.31
N TYR A 133 18.40 1.78 8.00
CA TYR A 133 17.53 2.23 6.93
C TYR A 133 16.10 2.34 7.47
N VAL A 134 15.41 3.38 7.02
CA VAL A 134 13.98 3.55 7.25
C VAL A 134 13.29 3.73 5.91
N TYR A 135 12.05 3.25 5.83
CA TYR A 135 11.23 3.29 4.62
C TYR A 135 10.12 4.31 4.80
N ILE A 136 10.04 5.27 3.89
CA ILE A 136 9.17 6.43 3.98
C ILE A 136 8.17 6.38 2.83
N HIS A 137 6.89 6.25 3.17
CA HIS A 137 5.76 6.33 2.24
C HIS A 137 5.02 7.65 2.47
N VAL A 138 4.96 8.51 1.44
CA VAL A 138 4.26 9.80 1.51
C VAL A 138 2.99 9.76 0.67
N ALA A 139 1.83 9.75 1.34
CA ALA A 139 0.50 9.74 0.73
C ALA A 139 -0.07 11.16 0.61
N HIS A 140 -0.73 11.47 -0.51
CA HIS A 140 -1.48 12.71 -0.68
C HIS A 140 -2.69 12.47 -1.56
N TRP A 141 -3.85 12.20 -0.97
CA TRP A 141 -5.03 11.82 -1.78
C TRP A 141 -5.87 13.02 -2.15
N HIS A 142 -6.42 12.98 -3.36
CA HIS A 142 -7.30 14.01 -3.85
C HIS A 142 -8.50 14.21 -2.89
N PRO A 143 -8.89 15.46 -2.56
CA PRO A 143 -9.96 15.80 -1.60
C PRO A 143 -11.39 15.44 -2.06
N LYS A 144 -11.61 14.35 -2.82
CA LYS A 144 -12.93 13.90 -3.31
C LYS A 144 -13.79 13.24 -2.22
N HIS A 145 -13.50 13.47 -0.94
CA HIS A 145 -14.14 12.78 0.18
C HIS A 145 -15.52 13.35 0.47
N GLU A 146 -16.56 12.70 -0.05
CA GLU A 146 -17.94 13.07 0.22
C GLU A 146 -18.41 12.73 1.64
N GLY A 147 -17.66 11.94 2.42
CA GLY A 147 -18.09 11.41 3.72
C GLY A 147 -18.49 12.48 4.75
N ILE A 148 -17.52 13.25 5.27
CA ILE A 148 -17.83 14.31 6.27
C ILE A 148 -18.72 15.39 5.66
N ARG A 149 -18.49 15.71 4.39
CA ARG A 149 -19.31 16.67 3.66
C ARG A 149 -20.79 16.26 3.63
N GLU A 150 -21.07 14.99 3.40
CA GLU A 150 -22.42 14.43 3.43
C GLU A 150 -23.03 14.58 4.82
N ILE A 151 -22.24 14.30 5.88
CA ILE A 151 -22.69 14.51 7.26
C ILE A 151 -23.13 15.96 7.47
N GLN A 152 -22.28 16.91 7.09
CA GLN A 152 -22.54 18.34 7.20
C GLN A 152 -23.79 18.77 6.43
N GLU A 153 -23.93 18.34 5.17
CA GLU A 153 -25.09 18.65 4.32
C GLU A 153 -26.39 18.09 4.93
N ARG A 154 -26.36 16.86 5.47
CA ARG A 154 -27.50 16.23 6.15
C ARG A 154 -27.90 16.95 7.43
N MET A 155 -26.93 17.37 8.24
CA MET A 155 -27.20 18.14 9.47
C MET A 155 -27.90 19.46 9.15
N ILE A 156 -27.42 20.18 8.13
CA ILE A 156 -27.99 21.48 7.73
C ILE A 156 -29.38 21.33 7.13
N ALA A 157 -29.59 20.28 6.33
CA ALA A 157 -30.90 19.97 5.78
C ALA A 157 -31.88 19.40 6.84
N GLY A 158 -31.40 19.01 8.03
CA GLY A 158 -32.20 18.32 9.04
C GLY A 158 -32.63 16.92 8.61
N THR A 159 -31.83 16.25 7.79
CA THR A 159 -32.12 14.93 7.18
C THR A 159 -31.25 13.80 7.74
N VAL A 160 -30.56 14.02 8.85
CA VAL A 160 -29.89 12.94 9.60
C VAL A 160 -30.97 11.98 10.12
N PRO A 161 -30.92 10.68 9.76
CA PRO A 161 -31.89 9.71 10.23
C PRO A 161 -31.71 9.44 11.74
N SER A 162 -32.77 8.99 12.40
CA SER A 162 -32.70 8.61 13.82
C SER A 162 -31.88 7.34 14.08
N ASP A 163 -31.71 6.49 13.05
CA ASP A 163 -30.84 5.31 13.10
C ASP A 163 -29.44 5.70 12.60
N LEU A 164 -28.51 5.83 13.55
CA LEU A 164 -27.14 6.28 13.26
C LEU A 164 -26.27 5.19 12.65
N GLU A 165 -26.62 3.91 12.79
CA GLU A 165 -25.89 2.81 12.14
C GLU A 165 -26.16 2.81 10.64
N VAL A 166 -27.42 2.99 10.24
CA VAL A 166 -27.79 3.19 8.83
C VAL A 166 -27.11 4.45 8.28
N PHE A 167 -27.09 5.53 9.06
CA PHE A 167 -26.42 6.76 8.66
C PHE A 167 -24.93 6.52 8.37
N GLU A 168 -24.21 5.88 9.27
CA GLU A 168 -22.80 5.54 9.10
C GLU A 168 -22.58 4.72 7.83
N GLN A 169 -23.38 3.68 7.56
CA GLN A 169 -23.22 2.87 6.35
C GLN A 169 -23.44 3.69 5.07
N GLU A 170 -24.40 4.63 5.06
CA GLU A 170 -24.61 5.55 3.93
C GLU A 170 -23.41 6.48 3.73
N ILE A 171 -22.82 7.01 4.81
CA ILE A 171 -21.61 7.86 4.76
C ILE A 171 -20.42 7.05 4.20
N LEU A 172 -20.16 5.87 4.75
CA LEU A 172 -19.06 5.01 4.33
C LEU A 172 -19.22 4.54 2.88
N GLY A 173 -20.44 4.36 2.40
CA GLY A 173 -20.74 4.04 1.00
C GLY A 173 -20.41 5.15 0.00
N LYS A 174 -20.22 6.40 0.45
CA LYS A 174 -19.85 7.55 -0.38
C LYS A 174 -18.34 7.84 -0.41
N VAL A 175 -17.54 7.14 0.40
CA VAL A 175 -16.08 7.33 0.43
C VAL A 175 -15.43 6.50 -0.69
N SER A 176 -14.77 7.15 -1.64
CA SER A 176 -14.21 6.50 -2.84
C SER A 176 -12.70 6.22 -2.79
N THR A 177 -12.04 6.37 -1.63
CA THR A 177 -10.56 6.32 -1.53
C THR A 177 -10.01 4.98 -1.05
N GLN A 178 -10.84 3.97 -0.82
CA GLN A 178 -10.41 2.66 -0.29
C GLN A 178 -9.32 1.98 -1.14
N SER A 179 -9.36 2.10 -2.46
CA SER A 179 -8.32 1.56 -3.34
C SER A 179 -6.95 2.22 -3.10
N ALA A 180 -6.91 3.52 -2.82
CA ALA A 180 -5.68 4.25 -2.52
C ALA A 180 -5.08 3.84 -1.16
N TYR A 181 -5.93 3.58 -0.17
CA TYR A 181 -5.52 2.98 1.11
C TYR A 181 -4.90 1.60 0.91
N ASN A 182 -5.59 0.72 0.17
CA ASN A 182 -5.10 -0.64 -0.11
C ASN A 182 -3.77 -0.61 -0.87
N HIS A 183 -3.64 0.27 -1.86
CA HIS A 183 -2.40 0.44 -2.62
C HIS A 183 -1.25 0.95 -1.74
N THR A 184 -1.52 1.93 -0.87
CA THR A 184 -0.52 2.43 0.09
C THR A 184 -0.06 1.34 1.05
N LEU A 185 -1.01 0.55 1.57
CA LEU A 185 -0.70 -0.58 2.45
C LEU A 185 0.10 -1.65 1.71
N ALA A 186 -0.30 -2.03 0.49
CA ALA A 186 0.39 -3.03 -0.32
C ALA A 186 1.86 -2.66 -0.55
N ARG A 187 2.16 -1.38 -0.80
CA ARG A 187 3.55 -0.91 -0.93
C ARG A 187 4.33 -0.98 0.39
N ALA A 188 3.69 -0.69 1.51
CA ALA A 188 4.33 -0.73 2.84
C ALA A 188 4.51 -2.16 3.36
N GLN A 189 3.62 -3.09 3.00
CA GLN A 189 3.51 -4.42 3.57
C GLN A 189 4.80 -5.26 3.48
N PRO A 190 5.55 -5.30 2.37
CA PRO A 190 6.80 -6.05 2.29
C PRO A 190 7.83 -5.63 3.34
N HIS A 191 7.84 -4.34 3.72
CA HIS A 191 8.73 -3.85 4.77
C HIS A 191 8.18 -4.14 6.17
N ILE A 192 6.87 -4.03 6.36
CA ILE A 192 6.19 -4.38 7.62
C ILE A 192 6.41 -5.86 7.96
N ASP A 193 6.18 -6.76 7.00
CA ASP A 193 6.35 -8.20 7.14
C ASP A 193 7.81 -8.59 7.42
N ALA A 194 8.75 -7.86 6.81
CA ALA A 194 10.18 -8.01 7.08
C ALA A 194 10.63 -7.39 8.42
N GLY A 195 9.71 -6.78 9.19
CA GLY A 195 9.99 -6.14 10.47
C GLY A 195 10.86 -4.88 10.35
N ARG A 196 10.93 -4.25 9.17
CA ARG A 196 11.76 -3.06 8.91
C ARG A 196 11.07 -1.81 9.47
N PRO A 197 11.83 -0.75 9.83
CA PRO A 197 11.22 0.53 10.20
C PRO A 197 10.52 1.18 9.02
N VAL A 198 9.20 1.30 9.11
CA VAL A 198 8.34 1.89 8.09
C VAL A 198 7.62 3.09 8.67
N PHE A 199 7.52 4.15 7.87
CA PHE A 199 6.71 5.31 8.17
C PHE A 199 5.79 5.58 6.98
N VAL A 200 4.48 5.56 7.22
CA VAL A 200 3.45 5.96 6.24
C VAL A 200 2.87 7.27 6.71
N MET A 201 3.02 8.32 5.93
CA MET A 201 2.72 9.68 6.37
C MET A 201 2.14 10.54 5.25
N GLY A 202 1.50 11.65 5.60
CA GLY A 202 1.02 12.60 4.60
C GLY A 202 -0.31 13.24 4.97
N ASP A 203 -0.96 13.81 3.97
CA ASP A 203 -2.32 14.34 4.03
C ASP A 203 -3.26 13.35 3.33
N PHE A 204 -4.06 12.67 4.13
CA PHE A 204 -4.95 11.60 3.70
C PHE A 204 -6.30 12.17 3.23
N ASN A 205 -6.56 13.46 3.42
CA ASN A 205 -7.86 14.12 3.20
C ASN A 205 -9.06 13.37 3.81
N ALA A 206 -8.82 12.53 4.81
CA ALA A 206 -9.79 11.61 5.38
C ALA A 206 -9.61 11.54 6.89
N SER A 207 -10.73 11.34 7.59
CA SER A 207 -10.79 11.21 9.04
C SER A 207 -10.30 9.85 9.54
N SER A 208 -9.87 9.80 10.81
CA SER A 208 -9.48 8.56 11.48
C SER A 208 -10.60 8.00 12.35
N HIS A 209 -10.78 6.68 12.31
CA HIS A 209 -11.64 5.94 13.23
C HIS A 209 -11.20 6.13 14.70
N GLU A 210 -9.93 6.43 14.96
CA GLU A 210 -9.42 6.68 16.31
C GLU A 210 -9.82 8.06 16.86
N ASP A 211 -10.31 8.98 16.01
CA ASP A 211 -10.74 10.33 16.41
C ASP A 211 -12.26 10.51 16.41
N TRP A 212 -13.00 9.70 15.64
CA TRP A 212 -14.45 9.75 15.48
C TRP A 212 -15.12 8.64 16.28
N THR A 213 -14.98 8.72 17.61
CA THR A 213 -15.40 7.68 18.57
C THR A 213 -16.65 8.08 19.35
N ALA A 214 -17.36 7.10 19.93
CA ALA A 214 -18.45 7.37 20.88
C ALA A 214 -18.06 8.34 22.01
N ASP A 215 -16.83 8.24 22.51
CA ASP A 215 -16.35 9.11 23.58
C ASP A 215 -16.19 10.57 23.12
N TYR A 216 -15.68 10.77 21.90
CA TYR A 216 -15.64 12.10 21.29
C TYR A 216 -17.04 12.67 21.03
N VAL A 217 -18.01 11.83 20.66
CA VAL A 217 -19.42 12.26 20.55
C VAL A 217 -19.94 12.80 21.88
N ALA A 218 -19.67 12.11 22.98
CA ALA A 218 -20.19 12.45 24.30
C ALA A 218 -19.48 13.67 24.93
N ASN A 219 -18.16 13.77 24.74
CA ASN A 219 -17.31 14.65 25.55
C ASN A 219 -16.46 15.64 24.72
N GLY A 220 -16.38 15.45 23.41
CA GLY A 220 -15.59 16.26 22.50
C GLY A 220 -16.18 17.64 22.25
N MET A 221 -15.33 18.58 21.82
CA MET A 221 -15.80 19.88 21.33
C MET A 221 -16.47 19.75 19.98
N ASP A 222 -17.31 20.73 19.64
CA ASP A 222 -17.90 20.81 18.31
C ASP A 222 -16.81 20.92 17.25
N ARG A 223 -16.82 20.00 16.27
CA ARG A 223 -15.89 20.04 15.14
C ARG A 223 -16.23 21.16 14.16
N TRP A 224 -17.41 21.78 14.23
CA TRP A 224 -17.66 23.03 13.52
C TRP A 224 -16.77 24.15 14.06
N CYS A 225 -16.05 24.85 13.19
CA CYS A 225 -15.39 26.11 13.56
C CYS A 225 -16.43 27.23 13.86
N GLY A 226 -17.66 27.05 13.36
CA GLY A 226 -18.87 27.73 13.81
C GLY A 226 -20.11 27.01 13.29
N ASN A 227 -20.99 26.62 14.20
CA ASN A 227 -22.07 25.68 13.91
C ASN A 227 -23.32 26.41 13.37
N PRO A 228 -23.76 26.13 12.11
CA PRO A 228 -24.93 26.78 11.52
C PRO A 228 -26.28 26.15 11.93
N THR A 229 -26.27 25.00 12.60
CA THR A 229 -27.46 24.17 12.83
C THR A 229 -28.18 24.46 14.16
N ASN A 230 -27.66 25.40 14.97
CA ASN A 230 -28.19 25.76 16.28
C ASN A 230 -28.28 24.60 17.30
N ASN A 231 -27.41 23.57 17.17
CA ASN A 231 -27.33 22.27 17.92
C ASN A 231 -28.04 21.12 17.17
N PRO A 232 -27.47 19.90 17.01
CA PRO A 232 -26.27 19.29 17.67
C PRO A 232 -24.88 19.68 17.11
N PRO A 233 -23.77 19.38 17.82
CA PRO A 233 -22.39 19.52 17.31
C PRO A 233 -22.08 18.54 16.17
N LEU A 234 -21.07 18.82 15.35
CA LEU A 234 -20.56 17.91 14.30
C LEU A 234 -19.73 16.77 14.91
N ASN A 235 -20.34 15.97 15.76
CA ASN A 235 -19.68 14.84 16.39
C ASN A 235 -20.50 13.58 16.11
N PHE A 236 -19.95 12.68 15.30
CA PHE A 236 -20.52 11.36 15.04
C PHE A 236 -19.48 10.29 15.34
N GLU A 237 -19.94 9.11 15.71
CA GLU A 237 -19.11 7.91 15.75
C GLU A 237 -19.11 7.31 14.33
N ILE A 238 -17.93 7.20 13.72
CA ILE A 238 -17.78 6.70 12.35
C ILE A 238 -16.49 5.86 12.26
N GLU A 239 -16.66 4.60 11.90
CA GLU A 239 -15.60 3.64 11.61
C GLU A 239 -15.02 3.86 10.21
N TRP A 240 -14.21 4.92 10.07
CA TRP A 240 -13.58 5.30 8.81
C TRP A 240 -12.69 4.17 8.25
N ARG A 241 -13.23 3.38 7.31
CA ARG A 241 -12.64 2.15 6.74
C ARG A 241 -11.20 2.30 6.28
N GLY A 242 -10.86 3.45 5.70
CA GLY A 242 -9.50 3.72 5.24
C GLY A 242 -8.47 3.72 6.37
N SER A 243 -8.68 4.54 7.39
CA SER A 243 -7.82 4.55 8.59
C SER A 243 -7.75 3.18 9.27
N ARG A 244 -8.88 2.46 9.34
CA ARG A 244 -8.97 1.11 9.89
C ARG A 244 -8.10 0.12 9.09
N THR A 245 -8.13 0.20 7.76
CA THR A 245 -7.33 -0.64 6.86
C THR A 245 -5.83 -0.53 7.15
N LEU A 246 -5.32 0.68 7.36
CA LEU A 246 -3.89 0.88 7.65
C LEU A 246 -3.50 0.30 9.02
N VAL A 247 -4.34 0.51 10.03
CA VAL A 247 -4.12 -0.04 11.38
C VAL A 247 -4.19 -1.56 11.40
N ASP A 248 -5.19 -2.15 10.73
CA ASP A 248 -5.34 -3.60 10.59
C ASP A 248 -4.17 -4.23 9.81
N GLY A 249 -3.54 -3.45 8.91
CA GLY A 249 -2.30 -3.79 8.21
C GLY A 249 -1.03 -3.77 9.07
N GLY A 250 -1.14 -3.46 10.36
CA GLY A 250 -0.03 -3.47 11.31
C GLY A 250 0.68 -2.12 11.50
N LEU A 251 0.14 -1.03 10.94
CA LEU A 251 0.63 0.32 11.20
C LEU A 251 0.02 0.86 12.51
N SER A 252 0.79 1.67 13.23
CA SER A 252 0.34 2.38 14.43
C SER A 252 0.40 3.89 14.21
N ASP A 253 -0.63 4.62 14.64
CA ASP A 253 -0.66 6.07 14.58
C ASP A 253 0.24 6.67 15.68
N ALA A 254 1.27 7.43 15.28
CA ALA A 254 2.24 8.00 16.22
C ALA A 254 1.60 9.01 17.19
N TYR A 255 0.61 9.79 16.74
CA TYR A 255 -0.05 10.76 17.60
C TYR A 255 -0.94 10.06 18.62
N ARG A 256 -1.72 9.06 18.20
CA ARG A 256 -2.60 8.30 19.11
C ARG A 256 -1.85 7.35 20.03
N ALA A 257 -0.71 6.80 19.59
CA ALA A 257 0.16 6.01 20.46
C ALA A 257 0.69 6.83 21.66
N VAL A 258 0.94 8.13 21.48
CA VAL A 258 1.41 9.04 22.55
C VAL A 258 0.25 9.72 23.28
N TRP A 259 -0.82 10.04 22.56
CA TRP A 259 -2.02 10.70 23.05
C TRP A 259 -3.26 9.86 22.73
N PRO A 260 -3.56 8.79 23.51
CA PRO A 260 -4.62 7.85 23.15
C PRO A 260 -6.04 8.42 23.19
N ASP A 261 -6.25 9.48 23.98
CA ASP A 261 -7.56 10.08 24.20
C ASP A 261 -7.81 11.22 23.18
N PRO A 262 -8.75 11.05 22.22
CA PRO A 262 -9.06 12.06 21.22
C PRO A 262 -9.84 13.26 21.78
N VAL A 263 -10.45 13.15 22.97
CA VAL A 263 -11.18 14.25 23.62
C VAL A 263 -10.19 15.24 24.23
N THR A 264 -9.25 14.74 25.06
CA THR A 264 -8.28 15.62 25.73
C THR A 264 -7.18 16.09 24.79
N LYS A 265 -6.87 15.30 23.75
CA LYS A 265 -5.87 15.60 22.74
C LYS A 265 -6.43 15.33 21.34
N PRO A 266 -7.24 16.24 20.77
CA PRO A 266 -7.87 16.02 19.47
C PRO A 266 -6.87 16.05 18.29
N GLY A 267 -5.74 16.73 18.43
CA GLY A 267 -4.69 16.72 17.41
C GLY A 267 -5.10 17.29 16.05
N PHE A 268 -6.05 18.23 15.99
CA PHE A 268 -6.55 18.78 14.74
C PHE A 268 -5.44 19.33 13.84
N THR A 269 -5.28 18.74 12.67
CA THR A 269 -4.31 19.20 11.66
C THR A 269 -4.96 20.12 10.65
N TRP A 270 -6.28 19.99 10.43
CA TRP A 270 -7.04 20.81 9.52
C TRP A 270 -8.27 21.41 10.22
N THR A 271 -8.55 22.71 10.14
CA THR A 271 -7.74 23.78 9.55
C THR A 271 -7.42 24.88 10.57
N PRO A 272 -6.17 25.38 10.65
CA PRO A 272 -5.85 26.65 11.30
C PRO A 272 -6.71 27.78 10.75
N PRO A 273 -7.11 28.75 11.58
CA PRO A 273 -7.92 29.86 11.12
C PRO A 273 -7.17 30.78 10.17
N TYR A 274 -7.92 31.30 9.21
CA TYR A 274 -7.47 32.29 8.25
C TYR A 274 -8.51 33.44 8.11
N ALA A 275 -8.13 34.54 7.47
CA ALA A 275 -9.02 35.69 7.29
C ALA A 275 -10.10 35.43 6.23
N ASN A 276 -11.23 36.14 6.34
CA ASN A 276 -12.41 35.92 5.49
C ASN A 276 -12.22 36.31 4.02
N ASP A 277 -11.37 37.29 3.76
CA ASP A 277 -11.07 37.82 2.43
C ASP A 277 -9.81 37.18 1.81
N THR A 278 -9.37 36.04 2.34
CA THR A 278 -8.34 35.21 1.74
C THR A 278 -8.68 34.92 0.28
N GLY A 279 -7.83 35.33 -0.67
CA GLY A 279 -7.99 34.93 -2.07
C GLY A 279 -8.02 33.41 -2.19
N GLY A 280 -8.63 32.83 -3.23
CA GLY A 280 -8.73 31.40 -3.56
C GLY A 280 -9.11 30.36 -2.47
N ARG A 281 -9.28 30.77 -1.21
CA ARG A 281 -10.01 30.06 -0.18
C ARG A 281 -11.30 30.80 0.10
N ARG A 282 -12.29 30.08 0.61
CA ARG A 282 -13.56 30.70 1.00
C ARG A 282 -13.42 31.35 2.38
N PRO A 283 -14.27 32.33 2.75
CA PRO A 283 -14.16 32.99 4.03
C PRO A 283 -14.26 32.02 5.22
N TYR A 284 -13.34 32.12 6.18
CA TYR A 284 -13.33 31.27 7.39
C TYR A 284 -14.60 31.39 8.24
N ASP A 285 -15.28 32.54 8.23
CA ASP A 285 -16.53 32.75 8.98
C ASP A 285 -17.80 32.67 8.11
N ASP A 286 -17.72 32.22 6.85
CA ASP A 286 -18.91 32.09 6.00
C ASP A 286 -19.59 30.72 6.18
N TYR A 287 -20.55 30.71 7.11
CA TYR A 287 -21.33 29.53 7.48
C TYR A 287 -22.54 29.27 6.58
N ALA A 288 -22.97 30.27 5.78
CA ALA A 288 -24.23 30.23 5.04
C ALA A 288 -24.05 29.89 3.55
N SER A 289 -22.91 30.22 2.94
CA SER A 289 -22.68 30.00 1.51
C SER A 289 -22.05 28.65 1.18
N ASN A 290 -21.33 28.01 2.12
CA ASN A 290 -20.80 26.66 1.96
C ASN A 290 -20.32 26.00 3.28
N PRO A 291 -21.06 25.05 3.85
CA PRO A 291 -20.66 24.34 5.08
C PRO A 291 -19.43 23.42 4.95
N LYS A 292 -18.86 23.26 3.76
CA LYS A 292 -17.87 22.22 3.41
C LYS A 292 -16.44 22.47 3.89
N CYS A 293 -16.10 23.69 4.33
CA CYS A 293 -14.70 24.10 4.49
C CYS A 293 -14.35 24.67 5.88
N ASN A 294 -15.21 24.47 6.88
CA ASN A 294 -15.06 25.14 8.17
C ASN A 294 -15.24 24.20 9.37
N MET A 295 -14.38 23.19 9.42
CA MET A 295 -14.38 22.19 10.47
C MET A 295 -12.97 21.88 10.96
N LEU A 296 -12.93 21.23 12.11
CA LEU A 296 -11.75 20.71 12.78
C LEU A 296 -11.69 19.20 12.59
N ASP A 297 -10.62 18.72 11.96
CA ASP A 297 -10.32 17.31 11.85
C ASP A 297 -8.82 17.04 11.82
N ARG A 298 -8.46 15.77 12.01
CA ARG A 298 -7.08 15.28 11.92
C ARG A 298 -6.96 14.38 10.71
N ILE A 299 -6.49 14.97 9.61
CA ILE A 299 -6.38 14.32 8.30
C ILE A 299 -4.93 14.12 7.84
N ASP A 300 -3.98 14.72 8.57
CA ASP A 300 -2.55 14.51 8.35
C ASP A 300 -2.04 13.50 9.38
N TRP A 301 -1.58 12.34 8.92
CA TRP A 301 -1.16 11.25 9.79
C TRP A 301 0.32 10.93 9.64
N LEU A 302 0.90 10.46 10.74
CA LEU A 302 2.23 9.87 10.79
C LEU A 302 2.08 8.48 11.43
N LEU A 303 2.01 7.47 10.58
CA LEU A 303 1.89 6.08 10.97
C LEU A 303 3.27 5.41 10.94
N PHE A 304 3.49 4.43 11.80
CA PHE A 304 4.76 3.71 11.88
C PHE A 304 4.57 2.20 12.10
N ALA A 305 5.56 1.42 11.67
CA ALA A 305 5.68 -0.01 11.95
C ALA A 305 7.16 -0.42 12.00
N GLY A 306 7.41 -1.66 12.42
CA GLY A 306 8.74 -2.27 12.41
C GLY A 306 9.15 -2.89 13.75
N SER A 307 10.05 -3.86 13.69
CA SER A 307 10.56 -4.55 14.88
C SER A 307 11.36 -3.60 15.75
N ASN A 308 10.95 -3.45 17.01
CA ASN A 308 11.60 -2.57 17.99
C ASN A 308 11.64 -1.08 17.58
N VAL A 309 10.74 -0.64 16.68
CA VAL A 309 10.47 0.79 16.46
C VAL A 309 9.48 1.24 17.51
N ALA A 310 9.83 2.29 18.25
CA ALA A 310 8.97 2.84 19.29
C ALA A 310 8.88 4.36 19.16
N VAL A 311 7.67 4.90 19.27
CA VAL A 311 7.45 6.34 19.41
C VAL A 311 7.55 6.75 20.87
N SER A 312 8.34 7.78 21.17
CA SER A 312 8.51 8.32 22.53
C SER A 312 7.80 9.66 22.72
N ALA A 313 7.56 10.41 21.64
CA ALA A 313 6.81 11.65 21.64
C ALA A 313 6.17 11.90 20.27
N ALA A 314 5.02 12.58 20.29
CA ALA A 314 4.34 13.05 19.09
C ALA A 314 3.67 14.40 19.38
N ALA A 315 3.60 15.27 18.39
CA ALA A 315 3.09 16.62 18.52
C ALA A 315 2.49 17.14 17.22
N VAL A 316 1.39 17.88 17.33
CA VAL A 316 0.98 18.78 16.25
C VAL A 316 1.84 20.04 16.33
N VAL A 317 2.48 20.38 15.21
CA VAL A 317 3.24 21.62 15.02
C VAL A 317 2.36 22.57 14.24
N GLY A 318 2.02 23.70 14.84
CA GLY A 318 1.04 24.62 14.26
C GLY A 318 1.29 26.07 14.61
N GLU A 319 0.30 26.89 14.32
CA GLU A 319 0.33 28.31 14.59
C GLU A 319 0.40 28.64 16.08
N ASN A 320 0.98 29.80 16.40
CA ASN A 320 0.86 30.37 17.74
C ASN A 320 -0.46 31.17 17.83
N PRO A 321 -1.43 30.76 18.67
CA PRO A 321 -2.72 31.45 18.75
C PRO A 321 -2.63 32.90 19.23
N ALA A 322 -1.53 33.26 19.91
CA ALA A 322 -1.27 34.63 20.35
C ALA A 322 -0.66 35.52 19.24
N ASN A 323 -0.33 34.95 18.07
CA ASN A 323 0.15 35.74 16.94
C ASN A 323 -1.00 36.65 16.42
N PRO A 324 -0.80 37.98 16.34
CA PRO A 324 -1.84 38.91 15.87
C PRO A 324 -2.42 38.59 14.49
N GLU A 325 -1.72 37.82 13.65
CA GLU A 325 -2.20 37.45 12.31
C GLU A 325 -3.50 36.65 12.31
N HIS A 326 -3.81 35.94 13.41
CA HIS A 326 -5.03 35.15 13.53
C HIS A 326 -6.22 35.94 14.08
N ASP A 327 -6.04 37.22 14.45
CA ASP A 327 -7.12 38.10 14.96
C ASP A 327 -7.95 37.46 16.09
N GLY A 328 -7.30 36.69 16.97
CA GLY A 328 -7.96 35.97 18.07
C GLY A 328 -8.86 34.81 17.66
N LYS A 329 -8.85 34.40 16.38
CA LYS A 329 -9.68 33.29 15.86
C LYS A 329 -9.07 31.91 16.13
N SER A 330 -7.76 31.81 16.38
CA SER A 330 -7.12 30.54 16.73
C SER A 330 -7.45 30.18 18.16
N LYS A 331 -8.23 29.10 18.29
CA LYS A 331 -8.69 28.55 19.57
C LYS A 331 -8.00 27.23 19.90
N ILE A 332 -7.35 26.60 18.93
CA ILE A 332 -6.59 25.37 19.10
C ILE A 332 -5.16 25.75 19.48
N VAL A 333 -4.62 25.11 20.50
CA VAL A 333 -3.24 25.31 20.94
C VAL A 333 -2.43 24.08 20.53
N PRO A 334 -1.62 24.15 19.45
CA PRO A 334 -0.74 23.05 19.06
C PRO A 334 0.28 22.74 20.16
N GLU A 335 0.72 21.48 20.25
CA GLU A 335 1.77 21.07 21.18
C GLU A 335 3.09 21.81 20.94
N ILE A 336 3.41 22.09 19.67
CA ILE A 336 4.56 22.90 19.27
C ILE A 336 4.04 24.09 18.46
N GLN A 337 4.29 25.29 18.97
CA GLN A 337 3.86 26.54 18.34
C GLN A 337 5.01 27.15 17.56
N TYR A 338 4.81 27.34 16.25
CA TYR A 338 5.73 28.11 15.45
C TYR A 338 5.67 29.59 15.81
N SER A 339 6.83 30.21 15.94
CA SER A 339 6.95 31.57 16.45
C SER A 339 6.65 32.65 15.40
N GLY A 340 6.74 32.30 14.11
CA GLY A 340 6.48 33.19 12.99
C GLY A 340 5.05 33.11 12.46
N SER A 341 4.88 33.61 11.23
CA SER A 341 3.60 33.54 10.52
C SER A 341 3.34 32.15 9.96
N TRP A 342 2.21 31.54 10.31
CA TRP A 342 1.92 30.16 9.92
C TRP A 342 1.75 30.03 8.39
N PRO A 343 2.53 29.17 7.70
CA PRO A 343 2.61 29.19 6.24
C PRO A 343 1.63 28.25 5.52
N SER A 344 0.75 27.52 6.20
CA SER A 344 -0.12 26.48 5.60
C SER A 344 -1.55 26.48 6.19
N ASP A 345 -2.53 25.90 5.48
CA ASP A 345 -3.85 25.48 6.05
C ASP A 345 -3.80 24.13 6.77
N HIS A 346 -2.65 23.49 6.80
CA HIS A 346 -2.44 22.29 7.59
C HIS A 346 -1.46 22.61 8.72
N ARG A 347 -1.68 21.99 9.87
CA ARG A 347 -0.66 21.81 10.90
C ARG A 347 0.14 20.55 10.57
N ALA A 348 1.43 20.59 10.85
CA ALA A 348 2.28 19.42 10.66
C ALA A 348 2.16 18.45 11.84
N VAL A 349 2.55 17.21 11.63
CA VAL A 349 2.66 16.19 12.69
C VAL A 349 4.11 15.74 12.79
N LEU A 350 4.67 15.81 14.00
CA LEU A 350 6.04 15.40 14.32
C LEU A 350 6.00 14.21 15.28
N GLY A 351 6.77 13.17 14.98
CA GLY A 351 7.01 12.03 15.87
C GLY A 351 8.50 11.86 16.16
N VAL A 352 8.80 11.38 17.36
CA VAL A 352 10.15 11.07 17.85
C VAL A 352 10.25 9.57 18.05
N PHE A 353 11.14 8.91 17.32
CA PHE A 353 11.22 7.46 17.26
C PHE A 353 12.58 6.94 17.71
N SER A 354 12.56 5.84 18.45
CA SER A 354 13.73 5.01 18.70
C SER A 354 13.87 4.01 17.56
N ILE A 355 14.96 4.11 16.79
CA ILE A 355 15.27 3.19 15.68
C ILE A 355 16.33 2.17 16.12
N PRO A 356 16.14 0.86 15.84
CA PRO A 356 17.12 -0.18 16.16
C PRO A 356 18.51 0.10 15.59
N GLU A 357 19.57 -0.34 16.29
CA GLU A 357 20.93 0.01 15.89
C GLU A 357 21.36 -0.55 14.54
N ASP A 358 20.84 -1.74 14.21
CA ASP A 358 20.99 -2.45 12.95
C ASP A 358 19.59 -2.82 12.46
N THR A 359 19.23 -2.36 11.27
CA THR A 359 17.95 -2.69 10.62
C THR A 359 18.18 -3.63 9.43
N GLY A 360 19.38 -4.23 9.35
CA GLY A 360 19.87 -4.95 8.19
C GLY A 360 20.59 -4.06 7.18
N PRO A 361 21.29 -4.66 6.21
CA PRO A 361 21.91 -3.94 5.10
C PRO A 361 20.85 -3.21 4.25
N ALA A 362 21.32 -2.33 3.34
CA ALA A 362 20.43 -1.80 2.31
C ALA A 362 19.70 -2.95 1.63
N ILE A 363 18.43 -2.75 1.27
CA ILE A 363 17.86 -3.56 0.20
C ILE A 363 18.67 -3.19 -1.05
N GLU A 364 19.66 -4.01 -1.38
CA GLU A 364 20.03 -4.18 -2.76
C GLU A 364 18.88 -4.96 -3.41
N LEU A 365 18.55 -4.64 -4.66
CA LEU A 365 17.70 -5.49 -5.49
C LEU A 365 18.39 -6.84 -5.67
N THR A 366 18.41 -7.67 -4.62
CA THR A 366 18.36 -9.10 -4.82
C THR A 366 16.89 -9.34 -5.10
N GLU A 367 16.62 -9.49 -6.38
CA GLU A 367 15.51 -10.27 -6.90
C GLU A 367 14.86 -11.18 -5.84
N PRO A 368 13.52 -11.17 -5.72
CA PRO A 368 12.83 -11.94 -4.68
C PRO A 368 13.36 -13.37 -4.61
N VAL A 369 13.61 -13.86 -3.40
CA VAL A 369 13.99 -15.26 -3.21
C VAL A 369 12.80 -16.11 -3.62
N ILE A 370 12.92 -16.76 -4.77
CA ILE A 370 11.87 -17.61 -5.32
C ILE A 370 11.75 -18.83 -4.41
N PRO A 371 10.54 -19.15 -3.92
CA PRO A 371 10.28 -20.39 -3.20
C PRO A 371 10.83 -21.58 -3.97
N THR A 372 11.25 -22.62 -3.28
CA THR A 372 11.83 -23.81 -3.92
C THR A 372 10.86 -24.36 -4.98
N ARG A 373 11.30 -24.39 -6.25
CA ARG A 373 10.49 -24.87 -7.39
C ARG A 373 10.20 -26.37 -7.20
N LEU A 374 9.04 -26.72 -6.66
CA LEU A 374 8.60 -28.11 -6.57
C LEU A 374 8.00 -28.51 -7.93
N SER A 375 8.77 -29.21 -8.76
CA SER A 375 8.34 -29.67 -10.10
C SER A 375 7.66 -31.04 -10.08
N THR A 376 7.72 -31.75 -8.94
CA THR A 376 7.17 -33.10 -8.77
C THR A 376 5.64 -33.17 -8.80
N ASP A 377 4.97 -32.02 -8.77
CA ASP A 377 3.51 -31.93 -8.67
C ASP A 377 2.83 -31.78 -10.05
N PHE A 378 3.60 -31.63 -11.13
CA PHE A 378 3.10 -31.59 -12.52
C PHE A 378 3.56 -32.85 -13.27
N ILE A 379 2.62 -33.63 -13.79
CA ILE A 379 2.91 -34.88 -14.51
C ILE A 379 2.87 -34.58 -16.01
N SER A 380 4.04 -34.49 -16.65
CA SER A 380 4.11 -34.17 -18.08
C SER A 380 5.40 -34.64 -18.73
N ASP A 381 5.28 -35.09 -19.99
CA ASP A 381 6.41 -35.36 -20.87
C ASP A 381 6.91 -34.09 -21.59
N ILE A 382 6.25 -32.94 -21.37
CA ILE A 382 6.65 -31.64 -21.92
C ILE A 382 7.75 -31.04 -21.04
N ALA A 383 8.80 -30.50 -21.65
CA ALA A 383 9.81 -29.76 -20.90
C ALA A 383 9.19 -28.49 -20.30
N GLN A 384 9.30 -28.38 -18.99
CA GLN A 384 8.84 -27.23 -18.22
C GLN A 384 9.83 -26.08 -18.38
N ILE A 385 9.33 -24.84 -18.47
CA ILE A 385 10.18 -23.66 -18.42
C ILE A 385 10.31 -23.33 -16.93
N GLU A 386 11.47 -23.60 -16.34
CA GLU A 386 11.72 -23.31 -14.93
C GLU A 386 13.07 -22.63 -14.81
N GLY A 387 13.13 -21.57 -14.01
CA GLY A 387 14.40 -20.97 -13.69
C GLY A 387 14.91 -20.00 -14.77
N ASP A 388 16.21 -20.02 -14.99
CA ASP A 388 16.94 -19.33 -16.06
C ASP A 388 17.03 -20.16 -17.35
N ALA A 389 16.07 -21.04 -17.60
CA ALA A 389 16.03 -21.84 -18.82
C ALA A 389 15.49 -21.04 -20.00
N ASP A 390 16.30 -20.84 -21.05
CA ASP A 390 15.84 -20.29 -22.32
C ASP A 390 14.88 -21.30 -22.99
N PRO A 391 13.60 -20.96 -23.20
CA PRO A 391 12.63 -21.86 -23.82
C PRO A 391 13.07 -22.35 -25.21
N ALA A 392 13.84 -21.57 -25.97
CA ALA A 392 14.33 -21.98 -27.29
C ALA A 392 15.35 -23.13 -27.23
N THR A 393 15.94 -23.40 -26.06
CA THR A 393 16.87 -24.51 -25.84
C THR A 393 16.18 -25.80 -25.40
N LEU A 394 14.91 -25.71 -25.00
CA LEU A 394 14.11 -26.87 -24.63
C LEU A 394 13.60 -27.55 -25.92
N GLY A 395 13.98 -28.81 -26.16
CA GLY A 395 13.70 -29.50 -27.43
C GLY A 395 12.20 -29.64 -27.80
N SER A 396 11.29 -29.43 -26.84
CA SER A 396 9.84 -29.42 -27.08
C SER A 396 9.29 -28.04 -27.47
N TRP A 397 10.08 -26.99 -27.43
CA TRP A 397 9.71 -25.62 -27.72
C TRP A 397 10.51 -25.08 -28.91
N SER A 398 9.89 -24.22 -29.71
CA SER A 398 10.53 -23.56 -30.84
C SER A 398 10.01 -22.13 -30.97
N ALA A 399 10.86 -21.18 -31.34
CA ALA A 399 10.38 -19.85 -31.76
C ALA A 399 9.56 -19.98 -33.05
N ASP A 400 8.31 -19.49 -33.04
CA ASP A 400 7.40 -19.58 -34.19
C ASP A 400 7.24 -18.19 -34.84
N SER A 401 7.80 -18.06 -36.05
CA SER A 401 7.74 -16.89 -36.94
C SER A 401 8.00 -15.53 -36.28
N GLY A 402 9.28 -15.17 -36.15
CA GLY A 402 9.76 -13.96 -35.47
C GLY A 402 10.77 -14.41 -34.43
N THR A 403 12.04 -14.52 -34.82
CA THR A 403 13.10 -14.85 -33.84
C THR A 403 13.16 -13.72 -32.83
N PHE A 404 13.03 -14.03 -31.54
CA PHE A 404 13.37 -13.08 -30.51
C PHE A 404 14.73 -12.47 -30.87
N ASP A 405 14.78 -11.16 -31.06
CA ASP A 405 16.01 -10.45 -31.38
C ASP A 405 17.02 -10.63 -30.25
N ALA A 406 18.31 -10.57 -30.60
CA ALA A 406 19.38 -10.69 -29.61
C ALA A 406 19.22 -9.63 -28.52
N GLY A 407 19.00 -10.07 -27.28
CA GLY A 407 18.81 -9.20 -26.12
C GLY A 407 17.35 -8.98 -25.69
N GLN A 408 16.37 -9.51 -26.42
CA GLN A 408 14.97 -9.53 -25.96
C GLN A 408 14.75 -10.55 -24.83
N LEU A 409 15.57 -11.59 -24.72
CA LEU A 409 15.56 -12.52 -23.59
C LEU A 409 16.84 -12.34 -22.76
N VAL A 410 16.66 -12.08 -21.47
CA VAL A 410 17.74 -11.91 -20.50
C VAL A 410 17.56 -12.90 -19.35
N LEU A 411 18.56 -13.75 -19.13
CA LEU A 411 18.59 -14.65 -17.97
C LEU A 411 19.08 -13.89 -16.74
N ASN A 412 18.30 -13.96 -15.66
CA ASN A 412 18.55 -13.23 -14.43
C ASN A 412 19.26 -14.12 -13.41
N SER A 413 20.08 -13.51 -12.55
CA SER A 413 20.89 -14.23 -11.54
C SER A 413 20.06 -14.91 -10.43
N ASN A 414 18.78 -14.57 -10.30
CA ASN A 414 17.80 -15.17 -9.39
C ASN A 414 17.16 -16.45 -9.93
N GLY A 415 17.55 -16.89 -11.13
CA GLY A 415 16.90 -17.98 -11.82
C GLY A 415 15.53 -17.59 -12.37
N THR A 416 15.37 -16.39 -12.91
CA THR A 416 14.22 -16.04 -13.77
C THR A 416 14.77 -15.65 -15.13
N PHE A 417 13.88 -15.38 -16.07
CA PHE A 417 14.26 -14.69 -17.29
C PHE A 417 13.29 -13.55 -17.59
N THR A 418 13.83 -12.46 -18.09
CA THR A 418 13.09 -11.29 -18.51
C THR A 418 12.97 -11.29 -20.02
N VAL A 419 11.78 -10.99 -20.52
CA VAL A 419 11.45 -10.88 -21.93
C VAL A 419 11.02 -9.47 -22.22
N SER A 420 11.72 -8.80 -23.13
CA SER A 420 11.36 -7.48 -23.66
C SER A 420 10.80 -7.62 -25.06
N PHE A 421 9.62 -7.07 -25.29
CA PHE A 421 8.93 -7.02 -26.58
C PHE A 421 9.18 -5.65 -27.23
N ASN A 422 9.40 -5.58 -28.55
CA ASN A 422 9.75 -4.30 -29.20
C ASN A 422 9.33 -4.11 -30.69
N ASP A 423 8.62 -5.06 -31.33
CA ASP A 423 8.11 -4.92 -32.72
C ASP A 423 6.66 -5.42 -32.86
N ALA A 424 5.93 -4.93 -33.87
CA ALA A 424 4.57 -5.32 -34.25
C ALA A 424 4.44 -6.77 -34.80
N GLN A 425 5.49 -7.59 -34.68
CA GLN A 425 5.56 -8.97 -35.14
C GLN A 425 5.17 -9.98 -34.03
N PHE A 426 5.09 -11.26 -34.38
CA PHE A 426 4.79 -12.35 -33.46
C PHE A 426 6.08 -12.78 -32.72
N ASP A 427 6.26 -12.32 -31.48
CA ASP A 427 7.40 -12.73 -30.62
C ASP A 427 6.93 -13.81 -29.63
N ARG A 428 6.91 -15.08 -30.06
CA ARG A 428 6.34 -16.18 -29.27
C ARG A 428 7.09 -17.50 -29.39
N TRP A 429 7.06 -18.27 -28.30
CA TRP A 429 7.43 -19.68 -28.30
C TRP A 429 6.21 -20.55 -28.60
N ALA A 430 6.37 -21.44 -29.56
CA ALA A 430 5.40 -22.49 -29.84
C ALA A 430 5.91 -23.83 -29.33
N HIS A 431 5.05 -24.53 -28.59
CA HIS A 431 5.27 -25.93 -28.30
C HIS A 431 5.02 -26.75 -29.58
N THR A 432 5.98 -27.62 -29.91
CA THR A 432 5.94 -28.43 -31.15
C THR A 432 5.08 -29.67 -31.03
N GLY A 433 4.85 -30.14 -29.80
CA GLY A 433 3.97 -31.26 -29.50
C GLY A 433 2.49 -30.87 -29.52
N VAL A 434 1.66 -31.89 -29.37
CA VAL A 434 0.22 -31.81 -29.55
C VAL A 434 -0.45 -32.36 -28.29
N LEU A 435 -1.29 -31.57 -27.64
CA LEU A 435 -2.05 -32.01 -26.46
C LEU A 435 -3.42 -32.60 -26.83
N ASP A 436 -3.81 -33.61 -26.06
CA ASP A 436 -5.12 -34.27 -26.14
C ASP A 436 -6.18 -33.40 -25.44
N GLY A 437 -7.23 -33.03 -26.18
CA GLY A 437 -8.32 -32.22 -25.68
C GLY A 437 -9.32 -32.99 -24.80
N ASP A 438 -9.40 -34.32 -24.99
CA ASP A 438 -10.36 -35.19 -24.30
C ASP A 438 -9.89 -35.47 -22.85
N THR A 439 -8.61 -35.81 -22.69
CA THR A 439 -7.95 -35.94 -21.37
C THR A 439 -7.92 -34.59 -20.64
N GLY A 440 -7.70 -33.51 -21.39
CA GLY A 440 -7.54 -32.16 -20.85
C GLY A 440 -6.10 -31.86 -20.45
N TRP A 441 -5.84 -30.59 -20.18
CA TRP A 441 -4.50 -30.09 -19.86
C TRP A 441 -4.59 -28.87 -18.94
N THR A 442 -3.50 -28.61 -18.21
CA THR A 442 -3.37 -27.49 -17.29
C THR A 442 -2.05 -26.78 -17.52
N ILE A 443 -2.08 -25.45 -17.61
CA ILE A 443 -0.89 -24.60 -17.64
C ILE A 443 -0.88 -23.73 -16.41
N GLU A 444 0.28 -23.59 -15.78
CA GLU A 444 0.53 -22.62 -14.73
C GLU A 444 1.75 -21.77 -15.09
N ALA A 445 1.63 -20.45 -14.98
CA ALA A 445 2.73 -19.53 -15.19
C ALA A 445 2.85 -18.59 -13.99
N CYS A 446 4.07 -18.40 -13.49
CA CYS A 446 4.40 -17.42 -12.47
C CYS A 446 5.18 -16.28 -13.14
N ILE A 447 4.56 -15.11 -13.25
CA ILE A 447 5.13 -13.98 -14.00
C ILE A 447 4.90 -12.65 -13.27
N ARG A 448 5.73 -11.66 -13.58
CA ARG A 448 5.57 -10.25 -13.18
C ARG A 448 5.62 -9.38 -14.43
N ILE A 449 4.68 -8.45 -14.57
CA ILE A 449 4.78 -7.41 -15.59
C ILE A 449 5.71 -6.31 -15.04
N ASP A 450 6.78 -5.99 -15.76
CA ASP A 450 7.79 -5.01 -15.34
C ASP A 450 7.59 -3.65 -16.02
N ASP A 451 7.11 -3.66 -17.26
CA ASP A 451 6.89 -2.48 -18.07
C ASP A 451 5.67 -2.69 -18.97
N GLU A 452 4.73 -1.76 -18.91
CA GLU A 452 3.51 -1.78 -19.71
C GLU A 452 3.71 -1.31 -21.14
N GLY A 453 4.82 -0.64 -21.47
CA GLY A 453 5.06 -0.12 -22.82
C GLY A 453 4.46 1.25 -23.14
N SER A 454 4.68 1.70 -24.37
CA SER A 454 4.41 3.06 -24.87
C SER A 454 2.94 3.35 -25.18
N THR A 455 2.11 2.32 -25.39
CA THR A 455 0.67 2.51 -25.71
C THR A 455 -0.25 2.45 -24.49
N GLY A 456 0.28 2.15 -23.30
CA GLY A 456 -0.46 2.08 -22.02
C GLY A 456 -1.41 0.88 -21.89
N GLY A 457 -1.95 0.67 -20.68
CA GLY A 457 -2.72 -0.51 -20.23
C GLY A 457 -3.99 -0.95 -20.99
N ASP A 458 -4.29 -0.40 -22.16
CA ASP A 458 -5.44 -0.81 -22.97
C ASP A 458 -5.18 -2.12 -23.77
N VAL A 459 -3.93 -2.57 -23.86
CA VAL A 459 -3.50 -3.74 -24.65
C VAL A 459 -2.66 -4.73 -23.82
N GLY A 460 -2.59 -6.00 -24.26
CA GLY A 460 -1.84 -7.06 -23.56
C GLY A 460 -0.31 -6.89 -23.65
N VAL A 461 0.42 -7.31 -22.61
CA VAL A 461 1.89 -7.37 -22.58
C VAL A 461 2.39 -8.80 -22.79
N PHE A 462 1.62 -9.82 -22.36
CA PHE A 462 1.97 -11.23 -22.51
C PHE A 462 0.74 -12.11 -22.75
N ASP A 463 0.84 -13.07 -23.67
CA ASP A 463 -0.26 -13.97 -24.03
C ASP A 463 0.03 -15.43 -23.71
N ILE A 464 -1.03 -16.15 -23.35
CA ILE A 464 -1.10 -17.60 -23.30
C ILE A 464 -2.20 -18.04 -24.25
N GLN A 465 -1.84 -18.79 -25.29
CA GLN A 465 -2.79 -19.27 -26.28
C GLN A 465 -2.66 -20.77 -26.54
N SER A 466 -3.81 -21.43 -26.75
CA SER A 466 -3.88 -22.73 -27.43
C SER A 466 -4.58 -22.62 -28.79
N ARG A 467 -4.04 -23.31 -29.81
CA ARG A 467 -4.57 -23.31 -31.18
C ARG A 467 -4.67 -24.72 -31.75
N SER A 468 -5.77 -25.03 -32.43
CA SER A 468 -5.95 -26.31 -33.13
C SER A 468 -5.28 -26.33 -34.50
N SER A 469 -5.05 -27.55 -35.01
CA SER A 469 -4.45 -27.79 -36.32
C SER A 469 -5.25 -27.24 -37.51
N ASP A 470 -6.56 -26.99 -37.34
CA ASP A 470 -7.45 -26.39 -38.34
C ASP A 470 -7.53 -24.86 -38.28
N GLY A 471 -6.78 -24.24 -37.36
CA GLY A 471 -6.63 -22.80 -37.24
C GLY A 471 -7.51 -22.12 -36.18
N GLY A 472 -8.41 -22.86 -35.51
CA GLY A 472 -9.21 -22.36 -34.39
C GLY A 472 -8.38 -22.03 -33.15
N THR A 473 -8.69 -20.94 -32.46
CA THR A 473 -7.95 -20.44 -31.28
C THR A 473 -8.84 -20.44 -30.05
N SER A 474 -8.52 -21.25 -29.03
CA SER A 474 -9.15 -21.17 -27.70
C SER A 474 -8.38 -22.04 -26.68
N PRO A 475 -8.07 -21.55 -25.46
CA PRO A 475 -8.25 -20.17 -25.01
C PRO A 475 -7.13 -19.26 -25.53
N TRP A 476 -7.40 -17.95 -25.69
CA TRP A 476 -6.40 -16.91 -25.92
C TRP A 476 -6.51 -15.84 -24.85
N ILE A 477 -5.67 -15.99 -23.82
CA ILE A 477 -5.61 -15.10 -22.66
C ILE A 477 -4.47 -14.11 -22.87
N TYR A 478 -4.73 -12.84 -22.59
CA TYR A 478 -3.73 -11.79 -22.63
C TYR A 478 -3.72 -11.05 -21.28
N LEU A 479 -2.53 -10.67 -20.83
CA LEU A 479 -2.29 -10.04 -19.54
C LEU A 479 -2.02 -8.56 -19.74
N ARG A 480 -2.77 -7.71 -19.04
CA ARG A 480 -2.63 -6.25 -19.06
C ARG A 480 -2.20 -5.75 -17.68
N PRO A 481 -1.59 -4.57 -17.57
CA PRO A 481 -1.30 -3.92 -16.30
C PRO A 481 -2.51 -3.85 -15.36
N ASP A 482 -3.70 -3.66 -15.92
CA ASP A 482 -4.96 -3.47 -15.20
C ASP A 482 -5.87 -4.72 -15.16
N GLY A 483 -5.36 -5.87 -15.60
CA GLY A 483 -6.01 -7.16 -15.37
C GLY A 483 -5.82 -8.18 -16.49
N ILE A 484 -6.76 -9.11 -16.60
CA ILE A 484 -6.70 -10.24 -17.54
C ILE A 484 -7.84 -10.12 -18.56
N GLY A 485 -7.53 -10.27 -19.84
CA GLY A 485 -8.51 -10.29 -20.92
C GLY A 485 -8.51 -11.58 -21.73
N HIS A 486 -9.51 -11.74 -22.60
CA HIS A 486 -9.68 -12.90 -23.48
C HIS A 486 -10.17 -12.49 -24.86
N ARG A 487 -9.71 -13.21 -25.90
CA ARG A 487 -10.05 -12.93 -27.29
C ARG A 487 -10.86 -14.03 -27.93
N VAL A 488 -11.99 -13.68 -28.56
CA VAL A 488 -12.84 -14.59 -29.35
C VAL A 488 -12.98 -14.07 -30.78
N SER A 489 -12.46 -14.82 -31.76
CA SER A 489 -12.67 -14.64 -33.21
C SER A 489 -12.79 -13.19 -33.72
N GLY A 490 -11.72 -12.40 -33.58
CA GLY A 490 -11.55 -11.15 -34.33
C GLY A 490 -12.11 -9.86 -33.73
N ASN A 491 -12.74 -9.89 -32.53
CA ASN A 491 -13.06 -8.69 -31.75
C ASN A 491 -12.50 -8.82 -30.33
N ASP A 492 -11.99 -7.72 -29.77
CA ASP A 492 -11.55 -7.67 -28.38
C ASP A 492 -12.77 -7.65 -27.47
N ALA A 493 -12.91 -8.70 -26.65
CA ALA A 493 -13.70 -8.60 -25.44
C ALA A 493 -12.80 -7.93 -24.39
N GLY A 494 -13.33 -6.96 -23.63
CA GLY A 494 -12.59 -6.27 -22.57
C GLY A 494 -12.11 -7.21 -21.45
N LEU A 495 -11.68 -6.63 -20.32
CA LEU A 495 -11.21 -7.41 -19.18
C LEU A 495 -12.21 -8.49 -18.77
N LEU A 496 -11.72 -9.73 -18.64
CA LEU A 496 -12.39 -10.79 -17.90
C LEU A 496 -12.34 -10.51 -16.40
N TYR A 497 -11.21 -9.97 -15.94
CA TYR A 497 -10.96 -9.70 -14.53
C TYR A 497 -10.07 -8.47 -14.39
N ALA A 498 -10.51 -7.49 -13.60
CA ALA A 498 -9.75 -6.26 -13.36
C ALA A 498 -8.94 -6.37 -12.06
N THR A 499 -7.63 -6.14 -12.15
CA THR A 499 -6.70 -6.14 -11.01
C THR A 499 -5.38 -5.50 -11.43
N ASN A 500 -4.64 -4.91 -10.50
CA ASN A 500 -3.30 -4.41 -10.81
C ASN A 500 -2.32 -5.58 -10.90
N LEU A 501 -1.73 -5.81 -12.07
CA LEU A 501 -0.67 -6.82 -12.32
C LEU A 501 0.72 -6.18 -12.45
N MET A 502 0.81 -4.86 -12.28
CA MET A 502 2.04 -4.05 -12.23
C MET A 502 2.37 -3.61 -10.79
N ASP A 503 1.92 -4.38 -9.79
CA ASP A 503 2.15 -4.08 -8.37
C ASP A 503 3.57 -4.43 -7.88
N GLY A 504 4.41 -4.96 -8.77
CA GLY A 504 5.79 -5.36 -8.49
C GLY A 504 5.93 -6.79 -7.96
N ALA A 505 4.82 -7.52 -7.79
CA ALA A 505 4.82 -8.92 -7.36
C ALA A 505 4.80 -9.90 -8.55
N PHE A 506 5.22 -11.14 -8.29
CA PHE A 506 4.92 -12.24 -9.19
C PHE A 506 3.50 -12.74 -8.92
N HIS A 507 2.73 -12.94 -9.98
CA HIS A 507 1.41 -13.53 -9.93
C HIS A 507 1.41 -14.91 -10.57
N THR A 508 0.65 -15.83 -10.00
CA THR A 508 0.47 -17.18 -10.52
C THR A 508 -0.84 -17.28 -11.28
N PHE A 509 -0.74 -17.48 -12.58
CA PHE A 509 -1.87 -17.70 -13.47
C PHE A 509 -1.99 -19.19 -13.78
N ARG A 510 -3.18 -19.75 -13.62
CA ARG A 510 -3.45 -21.14 -14.03
C ARG A 510 -4.61 -21.20 -14.99
N VAL A 511 -4.41 -21.88 -16.12
CA VAL A 511 -5.45 -22.15 -17.11
C VAL A 511 -5.61 -23.66 -17.24
N ALA A 512 -6.81 -24.18 -17.00
CA ALA A 512 -7.12 -25.58 -17.23
C ALA A 512 -8.22 -25.70 -18.30
N THR A 513 -8.09 -26.69 -19.18
CA THR A 513 -9.06 -26.95 -20.26
C THR A 513 -9.36 -28.44 -20.36
N ARG A 514 -10.65 -28.79 -20.56
CA ARG A 514 -11.08 -30.14 -20.90
C ARG A 514 -12.34 -30.13 -21.74
N ALA A 515 -12.42 -31.02 -22.72
CA ALA A 515 -13.53 -31.17 -23.66
C ALA A 515 -14.94 -30.98 -23.07
N GLU A 516 -15.23 -31.69 -21.98
CA GLU A 516 -16.56 -31.75 -21.37
C GLU A 516 -16.85 -30.59 -20.41
N VAL A 517 -15.81 -29.89 -19.95
CA VAL A 517 -15.88 -28.89 -18.87
C VAL A 517 -15.75 -27.46 -19.41
N GLY A 518 -14.95 -27.27 -20.46
CA GLY A 518 -14.59 -25.95 -20.98
C GLY A 518 -13.27 -25.46 -20.41
N HIS A 519 -13.17 -24.15 -20.17
CA HIS A 519 -11.96 -23.48 -19.71
C HIS A 519 -12.17 -22.84 -18.34
N MET A 520 -11.18 -22.97 -17.45
CA MET A 520 -11.12 -22.27 -16.18
C MET A 520 -9.80 -21.53 -16.03
N LEU A 521 -9.86 -20.31 -15.52
CA LEU A 521 -8.73 -19.44 -15.24
C LEU A 521 -8.70 -19.09 -13.75
N TRP A 522 -7.54 -19.29 -13.13
CA TRP A 522 -7.23 -18.84 -11.79
C TRP A 522 -6.13 -17.79 -11.80
N LEU A 523 -6.24 -16.83 -10.89
CA LEU A 523 -5.19 -15.88 -10.51
C LEU A 523 -4.91 -16.06 -9.02
N ASP A 524 -3.65 -16.32 -8.67
CA ASP A 524 -3.20 -16.48 -7.27
C ASP A 524 -4.05 -17.47 -6.46
N GLY A 525 -4.51 -18.53 -7.13
CA GLY A 525 -5.34 -19.59 -6.54
C GLY A 525 -6.85 -19.33 -6.55
N GLU A 526 -7.30 -18.13 -6.90
CA GLU A 526 -8.71 -17.74 -6.98
C GLU A 526 -9.25 -17.90 -8.40
N VAL A 527 -10.47 -18.43 -8.55
CA VAL A 527 -11.12 -18.52 -9.87
C VAL A 527 -11.49 -17.11 -10.32
N VAL A 528 -11.01 -16.68 -11.48
CA VAL A 528 -11.29 -15.34 -12.02
C VAL A 528 -12.09 -15.37 -13.33
N ALA A 529 -12.12 -16.50 -14.04
CA ALA A 529 -13.00 -16.69 -15.18
C ALA A 529 -13.30 -18.15 -15.48
N GLU A 530 -14.51 -18.41 -15.96
CA GLU A 530 -14.99 -19.71 -16.43
C GLU A 530 -15.77 -19.51 -17.73
N TRP A 531 -15.53 -20.33 -18.75
CA TRP A 531 -16.35 -20.29 -19.96
C TRP A 531 -16.48 -21.64 -20.65
N THR A 532 -17.68 -21.89 -21.15
CA THR A 532 -18.08 -23.08 -21.88
C THR A 532 -18.08 -22.78 -23.38
N GLY A 533 -17.24 -23.45 -24.17
CA GLY A 533 -17.18 -23.27 -25.61
C GLY A 533 -16.91 -24.60 -26.34
N ASN A 534 -17.55 -24.80 -27.49
CA ASN A 534 -17.46 -26.01 -28.32
C ASN A 534 -16.15 -26.13 -29.14
N ASP A 535 -15.08 -25.40 -28.78
CA ASP A 535 -13.81 -25.36 -29.55
C ASP A 535 -12.86 -26.52 -29.22
N VAL A 536 -13.44 -27.67 -28.91
CA VAL A 536 -12.76 -28.91 -28.55
C VAL A 536 -12.34 -29.65 -29.82
N VAL A 537 -11.33 -29.12 -30.48
CA VAL A 537 -10.64 -29.86 -31.53
C VAL A 537 -9.45 -30.56 -30.88
N ASN A 538 -9.41 -31.89 -30.97
CA ASN A 538 -8.23 -32.66 -30.60
C ASN A 538 -7.03 -32.15 -31.41
N ASN A 539 -5.85 -32.17 -30.79
CA ASN A 539 -4.59 -31.68 -31.32
C ASN A 539 -4.32 -30.17 -31.19
N LYS A 540 -4.19 -29.66 -29.96
CA LYS A 540 -3.81 -28.26 -29.71
C LYS A 540 -2.29 -28.08 -29.61
N ARG A 541 -1.79 -26.99 -30.18
CA ARG A 541 -0.44 -26.43 -29.92
C ARG A 541 -0.53 -25.26 -28.96
N PHE A 542 0.52 -25.07 -28.15
CA PHE A 542 0.64 -23.95 -27.22
C PHE A 542 1.53 -22.86 -27.75
N PHE A 543 1.15 -21.63 -27.42
CA PHE A 543 1.90 -20.43 -27.71
C PHE A 543 2.01 -19.60 -26.43
N LEU A 544 3.23 -19.17 -26.12
CA LEU A 544 3.57 -18.29 -25.01
C LEU A 544 4.36 -17.10 -25.55
N GLY A 545 4.03 -15.89 -25.11
CA GLY A 545 4.65 -14.66 -25.59
C GLY A 545 3.65 -13.75 -26.29
N ARG A 546 4.05 -13.04 -27.34
CA ARG A 546 3.23 -12.04 -28.01
C ARG A 546 2.55 -12.59 -29.26
N ASN A 547 1.24 -12.39 -29.39
CA ASN A 547 0.44 -12.97 -30.47
C ASN A 547 -0.27 -11.94 -31.37
N GLY A 548 0.38 -10.82 -31.70
CA GLY A 548 0.00 -9.88 -32.77
C GLY A 548 -1.34 -9.13 -32.65
N GLY A 549 -1.35 -7.86 -33.06
CA GLY A 549 -2.55 -7.07 -33.39
C GLY A 549 -3.15 -6.20 -32.29
N ASN A 550 -3.04 -6.56 -30.99
CA ASN A 550 -3.64 -5.81 -29.86
C ASN A 550 -2.82 -5.90 -28.56
N THR A 551 -1.50 -6.05 -28.66
CA THR A 551 -0.54 -6.03 -27.55
C THR A 551 0.39 -4.84 -27.76
N VAL A 552 0.81 -4.16 -26.69
CA VAL A 552 1.69 -2.96 -26.73
C VAL A 552 2.86 -3.15 -27.70
N ASP A 553 3.26 -2.12 -28.44
CA ASP A 553 4.40 -2.18 -29.37
C ASP A 553 5.69 -2.58 -28.65
N ASP A 554 5.81 -2.24 -27.37
CA ASP A 554 6.94 -2.44 -26.47
C ASP A 554 6.47 -2.84 -25.06
N GLY A 555 7.29 -3.52 -24.26
CA GLY A 555 6.94 -3.88 -22.88
C GLY A 555 7.84 -4.97 -22.33
N THR A 556 7.81 -5.21 -21.02
CA THR A 556 8.72 -6.18 -20.37
C THR A 556 8.00 -7.03 -19.34
N VAL A 557 8.27 -8.34 -19.36
CA VAL A 557 7.75 -9.32 -18.41
C VAL A 557 8.88 -10.21 -17.90
N THR A 558 8.92 -10.43 -16.59
CA THR A 558 9.80 -11.40 -15.96
C THR A 558 9.03 -12.67 -15.64
N VAL A 559 9.56 -13.80 -16.09
CA VAL A 559 8.97 -15.13 -15.91
C VAL A 559 9.85 -15.93 -14.96
N ASP A 560 9.23 -16.48 -13.90
CA ASP A 560 9.89 -17.44 -13.01
C ASP A 560 9.76 -18.87 -13.53
N TYR A 561 8.52 -19.27 -13.84
CA TYR A 561 8.28 -20.56 -14.46
C TYR A 561 7.02 -20.56 -15.32
N VAL A 562 6.99 -21.48 -16.29
CA VAL A 562 5.79 -21.93 -16.98
C VAL A 562 5.78 -23.45 -16.97
N ARG A 563 4.71 -24.00 -16.42
CA ARG A 563 4.47 -25.42 -16.26
C ARG A 563 3.26 -25.87 -17.05
N VAL A 564 3.34 -27.08 -17.58
CA VAL A 564 2.31 -27.72 -18.40
C VAL A 564 2.10 -29.13 -17.88
N ASP A 565 0.89 -29.42 -17.41
CA ASP A 565 0.39 -30.78 -17.15
C ASP A 565 -0.45 -31.23 -18.34
N SER A 566 -0.04 -32.34 -18.96
CA SER A 566 -0.73 -32.92 -20.13
C SER A 566 -1.70 -34.04 -19.77
N THR A 567 -1.87 -34.34 -18.48
CA THR A 567 -2.63 -35.50 -17.99
C THR A 567 -4.02 -35.16 -17.46
N GLY A 568 -4.37 -33.87 -17.41
CA GLY A 568 -5.73 -33.48 -17.10
C GLY A 568 -5.96 -32.03 -16.72
N PHE A 569 -7.16 -31.83 -16.19
CA PHE A 569 -7.72 -30.55 -15.74
C PHE A 569 -7.58 -30.44 -14.22
N TYR A 570 -6.75 -29.50 -13.74
CA TYR A 570 -6.44 -29.38 -12.31
C TYR A 570 -6.62 -27.95 -11.80
N ALA A 571 -7.40 -27.81 -10.73
CA ALA A 571 -7.42 -26.58 -9.94
C ALA A 571 -6.09 -26.39 -9.17
N PRO A 572 -5.72 -25.15 -8.80
CA PRO A 572 -4.58 -24.89 -7.93
C PRO A 572 -4.65 -25.67 -6.61
N PRO A 573 -3.54 -26.23 -6.10
CA PRO A 573 -3.50 -26.76 -4.75
C PRO A 573 -3.79 -25.61 -3.77
N PHE A 574 -4.78 -25.81 -2.89
CA PHE A 574 -5.13 -24.78 -1.91
C PHE A 574 -4.05 -24.69 -0.82
N VAL A 575 -3.40 -23.54 -0.72
CA VAL A 575 -2.44 -23.23 0.35
C VAL A 575 -3.10 -22.29 1.37
N PRO A 576 -3.39 -22.75 2.60
CA PRO A 576 -3.90 -21.88 3.64
C PRO A 576 -2.83 -20.86 4.06
N TYR A 577 -3.22 -19.61 4.22
CA TYR A 577 -2.36 -18.58 4.81
C TYR A 577 -2.96 -18.07 6.11
N ILE A 578 -2.09 -17.90 7.12
CA ILE A 578 -2.47 -17.41 8.44
C ILE A 578 -2.76 -15.91 8.32
N THR A 579 -3.99 -15.52 8.67
CA THR A 579 -4.48 -14.12 8.60
C THR A 579 -4.25 -13.36 9.89
N SER A 580 -4.16 -14.04 11.04
CA SER A 580 -3.78 -13.41 12.30
C SER A 580 -3.23 -14.41 13.31
N ILE A 581 -2.39 -13.91 14.21
CA ILE A 581 -1.86 -14.62 15.37
C ILE A 581 -2.06 -13.71 16.58
N ALA A 582 -2.80 -14.15 17.58
CA ALA A 582 -3.05 -13.41 18.81
C ALA A 582 -2.76 -14.30 20.02
N ARG A 583 -2.39 -13.67 21.13
CA ARG A 583 -2.23 -14.35 22.42
C ARG A 583 -3.45 -14.06 23.28
N ASP A 584 -4.14 -15.11 23.72
CA ASP A 584 -5.22 -15.04 24.71
C ASP A 584 -4.81 -15.83 25.96
N GLY A 585 -4.30 -15.12 26.96
CA GLY A 585 -3.74 -15.72 28.17
C GLY A 585 -2.55 -16.66 27.90
N GLN A 586 -2.74 -17.96 28.16
CA GLN A 586 -1.76 -19.02 27.87
C GLN A 586 -1.99 -19.72 26.53
N HIS A 587 -2.94 -19.22 25.74
CA HIS A 587 -3.30 -19.80 24.46
C HIS A 587 -2.82 -18.91 23.32
N MET A 588 -2.38 -19.51 22.23
CA MET A 588 -2.13 -18.82 20.97
C MET A 588 -3.29 -19.10 20.03
N VAL A 589 -3.98 -18.04 19.62
CA VAL A 589 -5.12 -18.07 18.72
C VAL A 589 -4.62 -17.71 17.33
N LEU A 590 -4.73 -18.65 16.40
CA LEU A 590 -4.37 -18.44 15.00
C LEU A 590 -5.61 -18.49 14.14
N ARG A 591 -5.73 -17.55 13.21
CA ARG A 591 -6.80 -17.56 12.20
C ARG A 591 -6.18 -17.68 10.82
N TRP A 592 -6.86 -18.39 9.93
CA TRP A 592 -6.45 -18.54 8.53
C TRP A 592 -7.66 -18.64 7.62
N ARG A 593 -7.45 -18.39 6.33
CA ARG A 593 -8.50 -18.54 5.33
C ARG A 593 -8.71 -20.03 5.02
N ALA A 594 -9.97 -20.46 5.08
CA ALA A 594 -10.46 -21.78 4.78
C ALA A 594 -11.25 -21.83 3.47
N LYS A 595 -11.29 -23.00 2.85
CA LYS A 595 -12.01 -23.28 1.61
C LYS A 595 -12.85 -24.56 1.74
N MET A 596 -14.14 -24.44 1.49
CA MET A 596 -15.07 -25.58 1.53
C MET A 596 -14.54 -26.77 0.72
N GLY A 597 -14.46 -27.96 1.34
CA GLY A 597 -13.96 -29.20 0.72
C GLY A 597 -12.51 -29.57 1.08
N HIS A 598 -11.79 -28.73 1.82
CA HIS A 598 -10.50 -29.10 2.41
C HIS A 598 -10.65 -29.41 3.90
N ARG A 599 -9.61 -29.98 4.51
CA ARG A 599 -9.46 -30.07 5.97
C ARG A 599 -8.12 -29.49 6.39
N PHE A 600 -8.04 -28.87 7.57
CA PHE A 600 -6.77 -28.29 8.05
C PHE A 600 -6.25 -28.87 9.34
N ASN A 601 -4.93 -28.81 9.49
CA ASN A 601 -4.24 -29.10 10.73
C ASN A 601 -3.30 -27.94 11.09
N LEU A 602 -3.51 -27.35 12.27
CA LEU A 602 -2.60 -26.35 12.83
C LEU A 602 -1.47 -27.09 13.55
N GLN A 603 -0.23 -26.82 13.15
CA GLN A 603 0.96 -27.44 13.72
C GLN A 603 1.91 -26.39 14.28
N TYR A 604 2.76 -26.79 15.21
CA TYR A 604 3.76 -25.95 15.84
C TYR A 604 5.11 -26.65 16.03
N THR A 605 6.15 -25.84 16.16
CA THR A 605 7.47 -26.27 16.63
C THR A 605 8.12 -25.15 17.44
N ASP A 606 9.01 -25.50 18.36
CA ASP A 606 9.82 -24.52 19.09
C ASP A 606 11.11 -24.16 18.31
N ARG A 607 11.46 -24.92 17.25
CA ARG A 607 12.60 -24.65 16.36
C ARG A 607 12.25 -24.94 14.90
N LEU A 608 12.46 -23.96 14.03
CA LEU A 608 12.10 -24.05 12.61
C LEU A 608 12.78 -25.20 11.86
N ILE A 609 13.97 -25.62 12.31
CA ILE A 609 14.75 -26.71 11.71
C ILE A 609 14.26 -28.12 12.08
N ASP A 610 13.28 -28.25 12.96
CA ASP A 610 12.82 -29.56 13.40
C ASP A 610 12.05 -30.28 12.27
N PRO A 611 12.39 -31.53 11.95
CA PRO A 611 11.82 -32.25 10.81
C PRO A 611 10.36 -32.66 11.03
N ALA A 612 9.86 -32.59 12.27
CA ALA A 612 8.50 -32.94 12.64
C ALA A 612 7.90 -31.82 13.50
N TRP A 613 6.67 -31.43 13.16
CA TRP A 613 5.90 -30.41 13.86
C TRP A 613 4.78 -31.09 14.65
N SER A 614 4.53 -30.59 15.86
CA SER A 614 3.48 -31.09 16.74
C SER A 614 2.13 -30.50 16.35
N ASN A 615 1.04 -31.24 16.48
CA ASN A 615 -0.29 -30.70 16.20
C ASN A 615 -0.78 -29.84 17.38
N ALA A 616 -1.14 -28.59 17.12
CA ALA A 616 -1.77 -27.69 18.09
C ALA A 616 -3.28 -27.94 18.19
N VAL A 617 -3.94 -28.21 17.06
CA VAL A 617 -5.39 -28.46 16.96
C VAL A 617 -5.60 -29.70 16.11
N SER A 618 -6.59 -30.53 16.46
CA SER A 618 -7.02 -31.64 15.60
C SER A 618 -7.58 -31.14 14.27
N ILE A 619 -7.69 -32.05 13.29
CA ILE A 619 -8.20 -31.72 11.95
C ILE A 619 -9.53 -30.95 12.05
N LEU A 620 -9.58 -29.73 11.50
CA LEU A 620 -10.77 -28.91 11.41
C LEU A 620 -11.42 -29.11 10.03
N SER A 621 -12.74 -29.36 10.01
CA SER A 621 -13.56 -29.39 8.80
C SER A 621 -13.92 -27.97 8.36
N GLU A 622 -13.93 -27.70 7.05
CA GLU A 622 -13.93 -26.33 6.54
C GLU A 622 -15.30 -25.74 6.15
N THR A 623 -15.31 -24.40 6.11
CA THR A 623 -16.31 -23.50 5.52
C THR A 623 -15.62 -22.57 4.51
N ASN A 624 -16.37 -21.82 3.68
CA ASN A 624 -15.80 -20.72 2.87
C ASN A 624 -15.65 -19.46 3.74
N GLY A 625 -14.59 -19.36 4.54
CA GLY A 625 -14.41 -18.25 5.48
C GLY A 625 -13.10 -18.28 6.27
N VAL A 626 -12.98 -17.43 7.29
CA VAL A 626 -11.85 -17.48 8.24
C VAL A 626 -12.18 -18.50 9.32
N ILE A 627 -11.27 -19.43 9.58
CA ILE A 627 -11.39 -20.37 10.70
C ILE A 627 -10.30 -20.12 11.74
N GLU A 628 -10.55 -20.59 12.95
CA GLU A 628 -9.70 -20.35 14.11
C GLU A 628 -9.17 -21.68 14.67
N GLY A 629 -7.88 -21.71 15.01
CA GLY A 629 -7.23 -22.78 15.74
C GLY A 629 -6.49 -22.24 16.94
N ILE A 630 -6.62 -22.93 18.07
CA ILE A 630 -6.08 -22.50 19.36
C ILE A 630 -4.99 -23.50 19.81
N ASP A 631 -3.73 -23.06 19.87
CA ASP A 631 -2.68 -23.77 20.60
C ASP A 631 -2.81 -23.49 22.09
N SER A 632 -3.33 -24.48 22.82
CA SER A 632 -3.49 -24.39 24.27
C SER A 632 -2.24 -24.76 25.07
N ASN A 633 -1.17 -25.21 24.41
CA ASN A 633 0.04 -25.74 25.02
C ASN A 633 1.23 -24.78 24.95
N PHE A 634 0.98 -23.48 24.74
CA PHE A 634 2.05 -22.49 24.65
C PHE A 634 2.64 -22.17 26.03
N THR A 635 3.86 -22.65 26.26
CA THR A 635 4.58 -22.51 27.54
C THR A 635 5.94 -21.81 27.42
N GLY A 636 6.34 -21.43 26.19
CA GLY A 636 7.66 -20.87 25.88
C GLY A 636 7.68 -19.35 25.64
N SER A 637 8.85 -18.82 25.27
CA SER A 637 9.04 -17.41 24.87
C SER A 637 8.83 -17.16 23.37
N ALA A 638 8.92 -18.20 22.54
CA ALA A 638 8.72 -18.15 21.09
C ALA A 638 8.27 -19.53 20.57
N ARG A 639 7.45 -19.55 19.52
CA ARG A 639 6.95 -20.75 18.85
C ARG A 639 6.66 -20.42 17.39
N PHE A 640 6.90 -21.39 16.50
CA PHE A 640 6.57 -21.30 15.09
C PHE A 640 5.30 -22.08 14.82
N TYR A 641 4.46 -21.58 13.91
CA TYR A 641 3.19 -22.19 13.52
C TYR A 641 3.11 -22.38 12.01
N ARG A 642 2.41 -23.43 11.59
CA ARG A 642 2.02 -23.65 10.19
C ARG A 642 0.65 -24.27 10.12
N VAL A 643 -0.07 -24.01 9.04
CA VAL A 643 -1.34 -24.68 8.73
C VAL A 643 -1.10 -25.62 7.55
N GLY A 644 -1.39 -26.90 7.72
CA GLY A 644 -1.37 -27.86 6.63
C GLY A 644 -2.78 -28.07 6.07
N SER A 645 -2.95 -28.00 4.75
CA SER A 645 -4.14 -28.47 4.05
C SER A 645 -4.06 -29.98 3.83
N ILE A 646 -5.16 -30.67 4.09
CA ILE A 646 -5.35 -32.11 3.89
C ILE A 646 -6.51 -32.22 2.90
N PRO A 647 -6.25 -32.61 1.63
CA PRO A 647 -7.32 -32.88 0.67
C PRO A 647 -8.31 -33.94 1.20
N GLU A 648 -9.57 -33.88 0.79
CA GLU A 648 -10.43 -35.07 0.86
C GLU A 648 -9.95 -36.10 -0.18
N GLU A 649 -10.01 -37.39 0.19
CA GLU A 649 -9.66 -38.50 -0.70
C GLU A 649 -10.63 -38.65 -1.88
#